data_AF-W8P6H8-F1
#
_entry.id   AF-W8P6H8-F1
#
_cell.length_a   1.000
_cell.length_b   1.000
_cell.length_c   1.000
_cell.angle_alpha   90.00
_cell.angle_beta   90.00
_cell.angle_gamma   90.00
#
_symmetry.space_group_name_H-M   'P 1'
#
loop_
_entity.id
_entity.type
_entity.pdbx_description
1 polymer ?
#
loop_
_entity_poly.entity_id
_entity_poly.type
_entity_poly.pdbx_seq_one_letter_code
_entity_poly.pdbx_strand_id
1 'polypeptide(L)'
;MKRRGFIINSTVLVLLIPLLLLLATYSNVTSYVLQAQSQAARLKTTQDVVSYLQFDLQNVMRLSLKRALVLSIAFVTTVEPLDNAQLALESLVKYGSYSQINSAGADWISRERQFMGNATLLDWLNNMRDYLATMGYRMVTPPSQILNDIRLTIAPLDSFHIVANITIPQIVIEDSSGKIVYNSSIPPTGSLYVVVPVTNLEDPLISYLTKGRLSRVIVPCKFAYPNITPPYYLVNGYGDPQTKPLKFAAPFASAISSDAIYYGDTYPGGGALAYVLKEQPTTTPSSAFVFDTRVNGSLISPASVFNDGDMGVMVFSGRVGAGTSWCNDNYQMKAGFTLSGVSDGQIVLLKFNPSSVPFSQIRHNGAYADMAIYTSSCTLANYWIEKWDSNEILIWLKVTGTSYSIYYSSDGTQPLSRGQLYYVFGDNYTENVDLSPGQSMFLFNTDSPVFVRYNASASANSDFGGGVELNVPALVPSNVLKVSIDYPYTVSDVQVPIYLNSTWASRIPHSGNEAQIEVYSDSGLTQRLPFWIEYWNDNGALIWVRTSVPGDVYIKFGDDLPLTRGDGDEVFLFFDDFNESLSQLEEKWIIDPYNQGVSVSINPSGNGTMTISGGDSIFAMRNKNPLDITSDFVVEFRMKPNFTYVGDWDAGIGLWDGEWGYYDESGPWWDRTYYYLLQQLFTDDIGYYGNPLSIHWAEWETRKSNPTSIQDFSLYYFWAEEDSDSDITTNRDYGFHTYEVIELLSQDETYFKDLTRGETNTYDSDYTTLDFLKYIYLVIDSEEKSRGAVFDWIFIRKYLNLADLDESISRVYTPEPISFQLVDNWTTAGRLFILQDWGTTLASYSTGTWPINVPNRYEVDVVPSSTGLFLNYTHNPNSVIPENSRTVVDVSIAGDVGVYLTVRNSAGNSAHFSWVFWGPYPYAVLSPLVGVPEQKPPEGNYVTARVFDIQPFRQCVIDERYFGVAGAPSFFERLEGGSSAHRAHYISLAEAMQRAVYGGVRYPIGLVSFILPKNLPANLNFLVREQPAVDYIYLDYADYPGDDPDAMQVLGISATGGITSTPVLDQNFYLTPATASLIFGPYANDLLVPIGSG
;
A
#
# COMPACT_ATOMS: atom_id res chain seq x y z
N MET A 1 81.92 -46.81 70.11
CA MET A 1 80.44 -46.87 70.22
C MET A 1 79.69 -45.74 69.47
N LYS A 2 80.30 -44.60 69.11
CA LYS A 2 79.60 -43.46 68.45
C LYS A 2 79.13 -43.66 67.00
N ARG A 3 79.70 -44.58 66.21
CA ARG A 3 79.28 -44.81 64.80
C ARG A 3 77.99 -45.62 64.62
N ARG A 4 77.59 -46.46 65.58
CA ARG A 4 76.38 -47.28 65.45
C ARG A 4 75.09 -46.49 65.73
N GLY A 5 75.10 -45.56 66.69
CA GLY A 5 73.95 -44.71 67.00
C GLY A 5 73.59 -43.70 65.90
N PHE A 6 74.60 -43.11 65.23
CA PHE A 6 74.36 -42.19 64.11
C PHE A 6 73.81 -42.90 62.88
N ILE A 7 74.29 -44.11 62.57
CA ILE A 7 73.74 -44.89 61.45
C ILE A 7 72.31 -45.31 61.77
N ILE A 8 72.02 -45.84 62.96
CA ILE A 8 70.64 -46.27 63.29
C ILE A 8 69.66 -45.10 63.30
N ASN A 9 69.99 -43.95 63.92
CA ASN A 9 69.08 -42.79 63.92
C ASN A 9 68.92 -42.17 62.52
N SER A 10 70.00 -42.08 61.72
CA SER A 10 69.90 -41.58 60.36
C SER A 10 69.13 -42.55 59.45
N THR A 11 69.28 -43.87 59.61
CA THR A 11 68.48 -44.86 58.88
C THR A 11 67.00 -44.80 59.29
N VAL A 12 66.71 -44.60 60.57
CA VAL A 12 65.34 -44.40 61.07
C VAL A 12 64.72 -43.11 60.51
N LEU A 13 65.46 -42.00 60.47
CA LEU A 13 65.00 -40.74 59.86
C LEU A 13 64.82 -40.86 58.34
N VAL A 14 65.74 -41.52 57.64
CA VAL A 14 65.65 -41.77 56.19
C VAL A 14 64.50 -42.73 55.86
N LEU A 15 64.08 -43.60 56.78
CA LEU A 15 62.88 -44.43 56.63
C LEU A 15 61.59 -43.69 57.03
N LEU A 16 61.64 -42.82 58.05
CA LEU A 16 60.47 -42.09 58.55
C LEU A 16 60.00 -40.98 57.61
N ILE A 17 60.92 -40.27 56.96
CA ILE A 17 60.57 -39.20 56.01
C ILE A 17 59.70 -39.73 54.86
N PRO A 18 60.09 -40.79 54.12
CA PRO A 18 59.24 -41.36 53.08
C PRO A 18 57.96 -41.99 53.65
N LEU A 19 57.96 -42.56 54.86
CA LEU A 19 56.75 -43.09 55.51
C LEU A 19 55.74 -41.99 55.85
N LEU A 20 56.21 -40.85 56.38
CA LEU A 20 55.37 -39.69 56.68
C LEU A 20 54.86 -39.01 55.42
N LEU A 21 55.70 -38.92 54.37
CA LEU A 21 55.26 -38.47 53.04
C LEU A 21 54.23 -39.42 52.44
N LEU A 22 54.40 -40.73 52.57
CA LEU A 22 53.43 -41.72 52.11
C LEU A 22 52.11 -41.59 52.87
N LEU A 23 52.16 -41.36 54.19
CA LEU A 23 50.97 -41.18 55.04
C LEU A 23 50.24 -39.87 54.70
N ALA A 24 50.97 -38.78 54.49
CA ALA A 24 50.40 -37.50 54.07
C ALA A 24 49.79 -37.59 52.65
N THR A 25 50.46 -38.28 51.73
CA THR A 25 49.96 -38.51 50.38
C THR A 25 48.74 -39.42 50.39
N TYR A 26 48.74 -40.49 51.20
CA TYR A 26 47.60 -41.38 51.39
C TYR A 26 46.40 -40.65 52.01
N SER A 27 46.63 -39.83 53.03
CA SER A 27 45.59 -38.97 53.63
C SER A 27 44.99 -38.01 52.61
N ASN A 28 45.83 -37.34 51.81
CA ASN A 28 45.36 -36.42 50.76
C ASN A 28 44.60 -37.15 49.66
N VAL A 29 45.10 -38.28 49.15
CA VAL A 29 44.41 -39.08 48.13
C VAL A 29 43.10 -39.63 48.66
N THR A 30 43.06 -40.13 49.89
CA THR A 30 41.84 -40.66 50.51
C THR A 30 40.81 -39.55 50.74
N SER A 31 41.24 -38.38 51.21
CA SER A 31 40.38 -37.19 51.30
C SER A 31 39.84 -36.77 49.95
N TYR A 32 40.67 -36.80 48.90
CA TYR A 32 40.27 -36.46 47.54
C TYR A 32 39.27 -37.47 46.96
N VAL A 33 39.50 -38.76 47.18
CA VAL A 33 38.60 -39.86 46.76
C VAL A 33 37.28 -39.78 47.52
N LEU A 34 37.29 -39.54 48.83
CA LEU A 34 36.07 -39.36 49.62
C LEU A 34 35.30 -38.12 49.19
N GLN A 35 35.98 -37.01 48.91
CA GLN A 35 35.35 -35.81 48.35
C GLN A 35 34.74 -36.08 46.97
N ALA A 36 35.48 -36.73 46.06
CA ALA A 36 35.01 -37.06 44.72
C ALA A 36 33.83 -38.05 44.74
N GLN A 37 33.86 -39.07 45.60
CA GLN A 37 32.75 -40.01 45.78
C GLN A 37 31.53 -39.32 46.43
N SER A 38 31.74 -38.43 47.39
CA SER A 38 30.66 -37.64 47.98
C SER A 38 30.02 -36.69 46.95
N GLN A 39 30.83 -36.09 46.07
CA GLN A 39 30.37 -35.22 44.99
C GLN A 39 29.62 -36.02 43.92
N ALA A 40 30.11 -37.21 43.54
CA ALA A 40 29.47 -38.08 42.57
C ALA A 40 28.15 -38.66 43.09
N ALA A 41 28.10 -39.10 44.36
CA ALA A 41 26.87 -39.56 45.00
C ALA A 41 25.84 -38.43 45.09
N ARG A 42 26.27 -37.21 45.45
CA ARG A 42 25.42 -36.02 45.48
C ARG A 42 24.89 -35.65 44.10
N LEU A 43 25.75 -35.63 43.08
CA LEU A 43 25.36 -35.34 41.69
C LEU A 43 24.30 -36.34 41.20
N LYS A 44 24.48 -37.62 41.52
CA LYS A 44 23.53 -38.69 41.20
C LYS A 44 22.18 -38.48 41.91
N THR A 45 22.19 -38.21 43.22
CA THR A 45 20.95 -37.93 43.96
C THR A 45 20.22 -36.69 43.44
N THR A 46 20.94 -35.63 43.05
CA THR A 46 20.33 -34.43 42.43
C THR A 46 19.72 -34.75 41.06
N GLN A 47 20.41 -35.54 40.22
CA GLN A 47 19.87 -35.98 38.94
C GLN A 47 18.61 -36.84 39.10
N ASP A 48 18.62 -37.79 40.03
CA ASP A 48 17.48 -38.66 40.34
C ASP A 48 16.25 -37.84 40.81
N VAL A 49 16.46 -36.81 41.64
CA VAL A 49 15.39 -35.90 42.09
C VAL A 49 14.81 -35.11 40.91
N VAL A 50 15.64 -34.56 40.02
CA VAL A 50 15.16 -33.76 38.88
C VAL A 50 14.38 -34.63 37.87
N SER A 51 14.86 -35.85 37.59
CA SER A 51 14.14 -36.79 36.72
C SER A 51 12.83 -37.25 37.34
N TYR A 52 12.79 -37.50 38.66
CA TYR A 52 11.57 -37.81 39.38
C TYR A 52 10.55 -36.66 39.30
N LEU A 53 10.98 -35.43 39.54
CA LEU A 53 10.12 -34.24 39.46
C LEU A 53 9.50 -34.04 38.08
N GLN A 54 10.26 -34.27 37.01
CA GLN A 54 9.74 -34.18 35.64
C GLN A 54 8.72 -35.28 35.32
N PHE A 55 9.01 -36.52 35.71
CA PHE A 55 8.09 -37.64 35.49
C PHE A 55 6.80 -37.48 36.29
N ASP A 56 6.90 -37.03 37.54
CA ASP A 56 5.75 -36.78 38.40
C ASP A 56 4.92 -35.59 37.89
N LEU A 57 5.57 -34.49 37.47
CA LEU A 57 4.91 -33.38 36.79
C LEU A 57 4.14 -33.86 35.55
N GLN A 58 4.74 -34.72 34.73
CA GLN A 58 4.09 -35.28 33.55
C GLN A 58 2.82 -36.07 33.91
N ASN A 59 2.87 -36.87 34.98
CA ASN A 59 1.74 -37.67 35.44
C ASN A 59 0.62 -36.82 36.04
N VAL A 60 0.97 -35.85 36.89
CA VAL A 60 0.01 -34.91 37.47
C VAL A 60 -0.64 -34.07 36.39
N MET A 61 0.12 -33.55 35.43
CA MET A 61 -0.43 -32.81 34.30
C MET A 61 -1.41 -33.65 33.49
N ARG A 62 -1.05 -34.91 33.18
CA ARG A 62 -1.94 -35.83 32.46
C ARG A 62 -3.24 -36.10 33.22
N LEU A 63 -3.16 -36.32 34.53
CA LEU A 63 -4.34 -36.57 35.37
C LEU A 63 -5.22 -35.32 35.51
N SER A 64 -4.61 -34.18 35.82
CA SER A 64 -5.30 -32.90 36.02
C SER A 64 -5.99 -32.45 34.74
N LEU A 65 -5.32 -32.55 33.59
CA LEU A 65 -5.90 -32.21 32.29
C LEU A 65 -7.08 -33.13 31.92
N LYS A 66 -6.97 -34.45 32.15
CA LYS A 66 -8.10 -35.38 31.92
C LYS A 66 -9.31 -35.04 32.78
N ARG A 67 -9.11 -34.69 34.06
CA ARG A 67 -10.18 -34.27 34.96
C ARG A 67 -10.81 -32.95 34.53
N ALA A 68 -9.98 -31.98 34.15
CA ALA A 68 -10.42 -30.70 33.63
C ALA A 68 -11.28 -30.89 32.36
N LEU A 69 -10.83 -31.72 31.40
CA LEU A 69 -11.59 -32.02 30.19
C LEU A 69 -12.95 -32.65 30.49
N VAL A 70 -13.01 -33.67 31.35
CA VAL A 70 -14.28 -34.32 31.71
C VAL A 70 -15.24 -33.36 32.40
N LEU A 71 -14.73 -32.50 33.29
CA LEU A 71 -15.52 -31.47 33.96
C LEU A 71 -16.04 -30.42 32.98
N SER A 72 -15.17 -29.92 32.10
CA SER A 72 -15.53 -28.96 31.04
C SER A 72 -16.59 -29.53 30.11
N ILE A 73 -16.44 -30.78 29.66
CA ILE A 73 -17.46 -31.45 28.84
C ILE A 73 -18.77 -31.57 29.62
N ALA A 74 -18.73 -32.04 30.87
CA ALA A 74 -19.93 -32.15 31.69
C ALA A 74 -20.65 -30.80 31.90
N PHE A 75 -19.89 -29.71 32.05
CA PHE A 75 -20.43 -28.36 32.12
C PHE A 75 -21.10 -27.95 30.80
N VAL A 76 -20.37 -28.08 29.69
CA VAL A 76 -20.89 -27.71 28.37
C VAL A 76 -22.13 -28.52 28.00
N THR A 77 -22.18 -29.81 28.30
CA THR A 77 -23.35 -30.63 27.95
C THR A 77 -24.61 -30.31 28.76
N THR A 78 -24.50 -29.61 29.89
CA THR A 78 -25.63 -29.41 30.83
C THR A 78 -25.97 -27.96 31.12
N VAL A 79 -25.02 -27.03 30.97
CA VAL A 79 -25.19 -25.61 31.30
C VAL A 79 -25.09 -24.76 30.04
N GLU A 80 -23.87 -24.48 29.59
CA GLU A 80 -23.59 -23.60 28.45
C GLU A 80 -22.15 -23.82 27.93
N PRO A 81 -21.84 -23.41 26.68
CA PRO A 81 -20.48 -23.42 26.16
C PRO A 81 -19.52 -22.56 26.99
N LEU A 82 -18.23 -22.94 26.98
CA LEU A 82 -17.20 -22.19 27.69
C LEU A 82 -16.90 -20.86 26.99
N ASP A 83 -16.66 -19.80 27.75
CA ASP A 83 -16.24 -18.50 27.22
C ASP A 83 -14.83 -18.54 26.59
N ASN A 84 -13.92 -19.34 27.16
CA ASN A 84 -12.59 -19.61 26.62
C ASN A 84 -12.10 -20.99 27.11
N ALA A 85 -12.11 -21.99 26.23
CA ALA A 85 -11.76 -23.37 26.56
C ALA A 85 -10.28 -23.50 26.97
N GLN A 86 -9.37 -22.76 26.32
CA GLN A 86 -7.96 -22.77 26.71
C GLN A 86 -7.77 -22.27 28.15
N LEU A 87 -8.28 -21.07 28.45
CA LEU A 87 -8.14 -20.45 29.78
C LEU A 87 -8.88 -21.25 30.86
N ALA A 88 -10.06 -21.77 30.55
CA ALA A 88 -10.81 -22.63 31.47
C ALA A 88 -10.01 -23.87 31.86
N LEU A 89 -9.43 -24.58 30.88
CA LEU A 89 -8.59 -25.75 31.15
C LEU A 89 -7.31 -25.37 31.90
N GLU A 90 -6.67 -24.25 31.57
CA GLU A 90 -5.48 -23.78 32.29
C GLU A 90 -5.78 -23.46 33.76
N SER A 91 -6.90 -22.77 34.02
CA SER A 91 -7.34 -22.42 35.36
C SER A 91 -7.75 -23.65 36.18
N LEU A 92 -8.48 -24.59 35.57
CA LEU A 92 -8.85 -25.85 36.22
C LEU A 92 -7.60 -26.67 36.56
N VAL A 93 -6.62 -26.78 35.67
CA VAL A 93 -5.37 -27.51 35.95
C VAL A 93 -4.54 -26.84 37.05
N LYS A 94 -4.47 -25.51 37.06
CA LYS A 94 -3.69 -24.76 38.06
C LYS A 94 -4.34 -24.74 39.44
N TYR A 95 -5.62 -24.37 39.49
CA TYR A 95 -6.34 -24.00 40.72
C TYR A 95 -7.50 -24.93 41.08
N GLY A 96 -7.96 -25.77 40.14
CA GLY A 96 -9.13 -26.61 40.34
C GLY A 96 -10.48 -25.88 40.24
N SER A 97 -10.48 -24.63 39.79
CA SER A 97 -11.68 -23.79 39.65
C SER A 97 -11.62 -22.86 38.45
N TYR A 98 -12.78 -22.56 37.86
CA TYR A 98 -12.95 -21.55 36.82
C TYR A 98 -14.19 -20.69 37.06
N SER A 99 -14.08 -19.37 36.86
CA SER A 99 -15.12 -18.41 37.27
C SER A 99 -16.49 -18.68 36.65
N GLN A 100 -16.54 -19.07 35.37
CA GLN A 100 -17.80 -19.36 34.69
C GLN A 100 -18.50 -20.58 35.30
N ILE A 101 -17.76 -21.67 35.54
CA ILE A 101 -18.31 -22.91 36.12
C ILE A 101 -18.77 -22.65 37.55
N ASN A 102 -17.96 -21.95 38.35
CA ASN A 102 -18.27 -21.62 39.74
C ASN A 102 -19.57 -20.78 39.86
N SER A 103 -19.76 -19.84 38.92
CA SER A 103 -20.89 -18.91 38.91
C SER A 103 -22.22 -19.57 38.51
N ALA A 104 -22.21 -20.79 37.97
CA ALA A 104 -23.42 -21.52 37.58
C ALA A 104 -24.23 -22.09 38.77
N GLY A 105 -23.74 -21.94 40.01
CA GLY A 105 -24.48 -22.23 41.23
C GLY A 105 -23.76 -23.18 42.20
N ALA A 106 -24.32 -23.34 43.41
CA ALA A 106 -23.71 -24.11 44.49
C ALA A 106 -23.38 -25.58 44.13
N ASP A 107 -24.21 -26.20 43.27
CA ASP A 107 -23.98 -27.56 42.79
C ASP A 107 -22.72 -27.66 41.93
N TRP A 108 -22.44 -26.66 41.10
CA TRP A 108 -21.23 -26.61 40.26
C TRP A 108 -19.98 -26.35 41.06
N ILE A 109 -20.04 -25.50 42.09
CA ILE A 109 -18.95 -25.32 43.06
C ILE A 109 -18.61 -26.66 43.76
N SER A 110 -19.63 -27.47 44.08
CA SER A 110 -19.42 -28.80 44.64
C SER A 110 -18.80 -29.76 43.61
N ARG A 111 -19.26 -29.72 42.36
CA ARG A 111 -18.73 -30.56 41.26
C ARG A 111 -17.30 -30.23 40.91
N GLU A 112 -16.90 -28.95 40.85
CA GLU A 112 -15.51 -28.54 40.65
C GLU A 112 -14.61 -29.19 41.70
N ARG A 113 -14.95 -29.00 42.98
CA ARG A 113 -14.20 -29.58 44.11
C ARG A 113 -14.18 -31.12 44.08
N GLN A 114 -15.27 -31.76 43.67
CA GLN A 114 -15.35 -33.22 43.61
C GLN A 114 -14.54 -33.81 42.43
N PHE A 115 -14.65 -33.22 41.24
CA PHE A 115 -14.01 -33.73 40.02
C PHE A 115 -12.52 -33.41 39.98
N MET A 116 -12.15 -32.15 40.24
CA MET A 116 -10.75 -31.76 40.30
C MET A 116 -10.09 -32.37 41.55
N GLY A 117 -10.74 -32.29 42.71
CA GLY A 117 -10.20 -32.79 43.97
C GLY A 117 -8.79 -32.24 44.23
N ASN A 118 -7.90 -33.09 44.76
CA ASN A 118 -6.50 -32.72 45.01
C ASN A 118 -5.58 -32.97 43.79
N ALA A 119 -6.13 -33.02 42.56
CA ALA A 119 -5.38 -33.24 41.33
C ALA A 119 -5.24 -31.92 40.57
N THR A 120 -4.55 -30.98 41.19
CA THR A 120 -4.19 -29.67 40.64
C THR A 120 -2.68 -29.45 40.76
N LEU A 121 -2.13 -28.51 39.99
CA LEU A 121 -0.72 -28.12 40.15
C LEU A 121 -0.44 -27.49 41.52
N LEU A 122 -1.40 -26.77 42.10
CA LEU A 122 -1.28 -26.21 43.44
C LEU A 122 -1.11 -27.31 44.50
N ASP A 123 -1.99 -28.31 44.47
CA ASP A 123 -1.94 -29.44 45.42
C ASP A 123 -0.68 -30.26 45.23
N TRP A 124 -0.27 -30.48 43.98
CA TRP A 124 0.99 -31.15 43.68
C TRP A 124 2.21 -30.40 44.21
N LEU A 125 2.29 -29.08 44.02
CA LEU A 125 3.38 -28.27 44.57
C LEU A 125 3.39 -28.29 46.11
N ASN A 126 2.22 -28.28 46.75
CA ASN A 126 2.10 -28.43 48.21
C ASN A 126 2.59 -29.81 48.67
N ASN A 127 2.14 -30.89 48.02
CA ASN A 127 2.59 -32.25 48.31
C ASN A 127 4.09 -32.42 48.09
N MET A 128 4.62 -31.82 47.02
CA MET A 128 6.06 -31.80 46.74
C MET A 128 6.85 -31.08 47.82
N ARG A 129 6.41 -29.90 48.25
CA ARG A 129 7.05 -29.14 49.33
C ARG A 129 7.13 -30.02 50.58
N ASP A 130 6.03 -30.67 50.93
CA ASP A 130 5.94 -31.50 52.13
C ASP A 130 6.81 -32.78 51.99
N TYR A 131 6.82 -33.41 50.81
CA TYR A 131 7.69 -34.56 50.52
C TYR A 131 9.18 -34.19 50.56
N LEU A 132 9.59 -33.07 49.94
CA LEU A 132 10.95 -32.56 50.00
C LEU A 132 11.39 -32.31 51.45
N ALA A 133 10.50 -31.79 52.30
CA ALA A 133 10.78 -31.61 53.72
C ALA A 133 11.09 -32.92 54.44
N THR A 134 10.41 -34.03 54.12
CA THR A 134 10.72 -35.36 54.69
C THR A 134 12.09 -35.89 54.27
N MET A 135 12.59 -35.46 53.11
CA MET A 135 13.91 -35.82 52.58
C MET A 135 15.03 -34.89 53.07
N GLY A 136 14.72 -33.92 53.93
CA GLY A 136 15.68 -32.93 54.42
C GLY A 136 15.98 -31.79 53.45
N TYR A 137 15.10 -31.56 52.46
CA TYR A 137 15.15 -30.44 51.52
C TYR A 137 14.05 -29.42 51.80
N ARG A 138 14.29 -28.16 51.43
CA ARG A 138 13.33 -27.07 51.57
C ARG A 138 13.12 -26.39 50.22
N MET A 139 11.86 -26.29 49.81
CA MET A 139 11.46 -25.44 48.69
C MET A 139 11.44 -23.98 49.17
N VAL A 140 12.29 -23.13 48.60
CA VAL A 140 12.48 -21.74 49.06
C VAL A 140 11.30 -20.88 48.64
N THR A 141 10.89 -20.99 47.38
CA THR A 141 9.76 -20.26 46.83
C THR A 141 8.44 -20.93 47.24
N PRO A 142 7.46 -20.20 47.80
CA PRO A 142 6.16 -20.78 48.16
C PRO A 142 5.41 -21.34 46.94
N PRO A 143 4.67 -22.47 47.08
CA PRO A 143 3.87 -23.07 46.01
C PRO A 143 2.97 -22.09 45.24
N SER A 144 2.30 -21.16 45.93
CA SER A 144 1.42 -20.17 45.31
C SER A 144 2.16 -19.19 44.41
N GLN A 145 3.39 -18.82 44.77
CA GLN A 145 4.22 -17.93 43.95
C GLN A 145 4.75 -18.68 42.72
N ILE A 146 5.23 -19.92 42.91
CA ILE A 146 5.64 -20.78 41.79
C ILE A 146 4.50 -20.94 40.78
N LEU A 147 3.28 -21.20 41.26
CA LEU A 147 2.10 -21.42 40.42
C LEU A 147 1.75 -20.21 39.52
N ASN A 148 1.93 -18.99 40.04
CA ASN A 148 1.73 -17.76 39.27
C ASN A 148 2.75 -17.62 38.13
N ASP A 149 3.97 -18.10 38.35
CA ASP A 149 5.04 -18.03 37.37
C ASP A 149 5.00 -19.17 36.34
N ILE A 150 4.22 -20.24 36.57
CA ILE A 150 4.10 -21.37 35.63
C ILE A 150 3.58 -20.88 34.27
N ARG A 151 4.39 -21.13 33.24
CA ARG A 151 4.00 -20.99 31.83
C ARG A 151 3.33 -22.29 31.42
N LEU A 152 2.01 -22.26 31.30
CA LEU A 152 1.20 -23.38 30.86
C LEU A 152 0.41 -22.93 29.63
N THR A 153 0.43 -23.74 28.59
CA THR A 153 -0.39 -23.54 27.40
C THR A 153 -1.04 -24.86 27.04
N ILE A 154 -2.36 -24.87 26.94
CA ILE A 154 -3.12 -26.07 26.55
C ILE A 154 -3.71 -25.80 25.16
N ALA A 155 -3.45 -26.70 24.22
CA ALA A 155 -3.78 -26.50 22.82
C ALA A 155 -4.23 -27.80 22.15
N PRO A 156 -5.03 -27.72 21.07
CA PRO A 156 -5.17 -28.84 20.14
C PRO A 156 -3.79 -29.24 19.60
N LEU A 157 -3.51 -30.54 19.55
CA LEU A 157 -2.31 -31.07 18.89
C LEU A 157 -2.66 -31.57 17.49
N ASP A 158 -3.73 -32.35 17.38
CA ASP A 158 -4.32 -32.83 16.14
C ASP A 158 -5.82 -33.08 16.37
N SER A 159 -6.54 -33.64 15.39
CA SER A 159 -7.99 -33.86 15.49
C SER A 159 -8.42 -34.65 16.72
N PHE A 160 -7.58 -35.54 17.25
CA PHE A 160 -7.96 -36.46 18.32
C PHE A 160 -7.11 -36.32 19.59
N HIS A 161 -6.20 -35.35 19.64
CA HIS A 161 -5.30 -35.12 20.77
C HIS A 161 -5.18 -33.66 21.16
N ILE A 162 -5.02 -33.43 22.46
CA ILE A 162 -4.70 -32.15 23.08
C ILE A 162 -3.31 -32.26 23.68
N VAL A 163 -2.55 -31.17 23.65
CA VAL A 163 -1.23 -31.07 24.27
C VAL A 163 -1.21 -29.95 25.29
N ALA A 164 -0.62 -30.24 26.45
CA ALA A 164 -0.19 -29.24 27.41
C ALA A 164 1.32 -29.02 27.29
N ASN A 165 1.72 -27.78 27.02
CA ASN A 165 3.08 -27.30 27.09
C ASN A 165 3.26 -26.60 28.44
N ILE A 166 4.12 -27.17 29.30
CA ILE A 166 4.38 -26.62 30.63
C ILE A 166 5.87 -26.37 30.87
N THR A 167 6.15 -25.20 31.43
CA THR A 167 7.44 -24.83 31.99
C THR A 167 7.22 -24.15 33.33
N ILE A 168 7.82 -24.70 34.38
CA ILE A 168 7.88 -24.05 35.69
C ILE A 168 9.19 -23.26 35.74
N PRO A 169 9.16 -21.93 35.63
CA PRO A 169 10.38 -21.14 35.66
C PRO A 169 10.98 -21.16 37.07
N GLN A 170 12.29 -21.38 37.13
CA GLN A 170 13.15 -21.18 38.29
C GLN A 170 12.58 -21.64 39.66
N ILE A 171 12.83 -22.90 40.01
CA ILE A 171 12.60 -23.44 41.35
C ILE A 171 13.91 -23.51 42.11
N VAL A 172 13.91 -22.98 43.35
CA VAL A 172 15.04 -23.07 44.28
C VAL A 172 14.73 -24.08 45.38
N ILE A 173 15.57 -25.12 45.48
CA ILE A 173 15.53 -26.15 46.52
C ILE A 173 16.85 -26.09 47.29
N GLU A 174 16.76 -25.98 48.61
CA GLU A 174 17.90 -25.99 49.53
C GLU A 174 17.91 -27.28 50.36
N ASP A 175 19.08 -27.68 50.85
CA ASP A 175 19.17 -28.72 51.89
C ASP A 175 18.97 -28.13 53.29
N SER A 176 18.88 -29.02 54.29
CA SER A 176 18.77 -28.65 55.72
C SER A 176 19.90 -27.75 56.25
N SER A 177 21.02 -27.58 55.51
CA SER A 177 22.11 -26.68 55.86
C SER A 177 22.03 -25.30 55.19
N GLY A 178 20.98 -25.04 54.41
CA GLY A 178 20.78 -23.79 53.66
C GLY A 178 21.57 -23.72 52.36
N LYS A 179 22.11 -24.84 51.88
CA LYS A 179 22.84 -24.89 50.61
C LYS A 179 21.89 -25.18 49.47
N ILE A 180 21.97 -24.39 48.40
CA ILE A 180 21.18 -24.58 47.17
C ILE A 180 21.57 -25.91 46.49
N VAL A 181 20.59 -26.81 46.35
CA VAL A 181 20.70 -28.14 45.73
C VAL A 181 20.18 -28.10 44.29
N TYR A 182 19.19 -27.26 44.01
CA TYR A 182 18.63 -27.06 42.68
C TYR A 182 18.18 -25.60 42.52
N ASN A 183 18.53 -24.99 41.39
CA ASN A 183 18.13 -23.62 41.03
C ASN A 183 18.04 -23.53 39.51
N SER A 184 16.91 -23.98 38.96
CA SER A 184 16.65 -24.00 37.51
C SER A 184 15.15 -24.18 37.23
N SER A 185 14.72 -24.07 35.98
CA SER A 185 13.36 -24.41 35.53
C SER A 185 13.10 -25.92 35.49
N ILE A 186 11.83 -26.32 35.55
CA ILE A 186 11.38 -27.69 35.28
C ILE A 186 10.53 -27.67 33.99
N PRO A 187 10.97 -28.31 32.89
CA PRO A 187 12.26 -29.00 32.73
C PRO A 187 13.45 -28.02 32.64
N PRO A 188 14.70 -28.48 32.88
CA PRO A 188 15.91 -27.65 32.84
C PRO A 188 16.17 -26.98 31.49
N THR A 189 15.70 -27.59 30.41
CA THR A 189 15.81 -27.06 29.04
C THR A 189 14.48 -27.21 28.32
N GLY A 190 14.00 -26.13 27.71
CA GLY A 190 12.78 -26.13 26.91
C GLY A 190 11.51 -26.28 27.75
N SER A 191 10.62 -27.13 27.27
CA SER A 191 9.27 -27.33 27.81
C SER A 191 8.93 -28.80 27.92
N LEU A 192 8.07 -29.16 28.87
CA LEU A 192 7.50 -30.49 28.97
C LEU A 192 6.18 -30.52 28.19
N TYR A 193 6.04 -31.49 27.28
CA TYR A 193 4.83 -31.69 26.49
C TYR A 193 4.07 -32.92 27.00
N VAL A 194 2.78 -32.73 27.31
CA VAL A 194 1.89 -33.81 27.76
C VAL A 194 0.72 -33.94 26.80
N VAL A 195 0.68 -35.04 26.07
CA VAL A 195 -0.38 -35.35 25.10
C VAL A 195 -1.47 -36.19 25.75
N VAL A 196 -2.73 -35.80 25.52
CA VAL A 196 -3.94 -36.47 26.03
C VAL A 196 -4.91 -36.69 24.87
N PRO A 197 -5.39 -37.93 24.64
CA PRO A 197 -6.40 -38.20 23.62
C PRO A 197 -7.78 -37.72 24.08
N VAL A 198 -8.59 -37.25 23.13
CA VAL A 198 -10.02 -36.98 23.32
C VAL A 198 -10.90 -38.14 22.84
N THR A 199 -10.29 -39.22 22.35
CA THR A 199 -11.02 -40.42 21.97
C THR A 199 -11.72 -41.04 23.16
N ASN A 200 -12.93 -41.57 22.91
CA ASN A 200 -13.84 -42.08 23.94
C ASN A 200 -14.40 -41.02 24.91
N LEU A 201 -14.18 -39.72 24.65
CA LEU A 201 -14.89 -38.65 25.34
C LEU A 201 -16.19 -38.31 24.59
N GLU A 202 -17.15 -37.77 25.33
CA GLU A 202 -18.40 -37.25 24.78
C GLU A 202 -18.11 -36.04 23.85
N ASP A 203 -18.77 -35.98 22.69
CA ASP A 203 -18.72 -34.81 21.79
C ASP A 203 -19.61 -33.71 22.38
N PRO A 204 -19.01 -32.64 22.96
CA PRO A 204 -19.76 -31.65 23.72
C PRO A 204 -20.79 -30.91 22.86
N LEU A 205 -20.56 -30.82 21.54
CA LEU A 205 -21.46 -30.14 20.62
C LEU A 205 -22.79 -30.89 20.47
N ILE A 206 -22.75 -32.22 20.27
CA ILE A 206 -23.97 -33.02 20.07
C ILE A 206 -24.80 -33.03 21.35
N SER A 207 -24.19 -33.32 22.49
CA SER A 207 -24.95 -33.39 23.73
C SER A 207 -25.48 -32.02 24.15
N TYR A 208 -24.74 -30.92 23.92
CA TYR A 208 -25.27 -29.59 24.19
C TYR A 208 -26.47 -29.25 23.29
N LEU A 209 -26.37 -29.46 21.97
CA LEU A 209 -27.45 -29.19 21.02
C LEU A 209 -28.72 -30.01 21.32
N THR A 210 -28.55 -31.22 21.82
CA THR A 210 -29.67 -32.11 22.19
C THR A 210 -30.16 -31.90 23.63
N LYS A 211 -29.55 -30.97 24.39
CA LYS A 211 -29.79 -30.79 25.84
C LYS A 211 -29.64 -32.08 26.64
N GLY A 212 -28.62 -32.88 26.29
CA GLY A 212 -28.28 -34.15 26.91
C GLY A 212 -29.20 -35.33 26.53
N ARG A 213 -30.08 -35.18 25.54
CA ARG A 213 -31.00 -36.25 25.10
C ARG A 213 -30.35 -37.27 24.18
N LEU A 214 -29.30 -36.87 23.46
CA LEU A 214 -28.46 -37.74 22.65
C LEU A 214 -27.02 -37.58 23.13
N SER A 215 -26.34 -38.70 23.28
CA SER A 215 -24.92 -38.75 23.60
C SER A 215 -24.18 -39.41 22.46
N ARG A 216 -23.04 -38.83 22.08
CA ARG A 216 -22.17 -39.37 21.05
C ARG A 216 -20.74 -39.30 21.50
N VAL A 217 -20.05 -40.42 21.35
CA VAL A 217 -18.66 -40.56 21.77
C VAL A 217 -17.74 -40.35 20.59
N ILE A 218 -16.65 -39.61 20.80
CA ILE A 218 -15.64 -39.35 19.78
C ILE A 218 -14.83 -40.63 19.55
N VAL A 219 -15.13 -41.31 18.44
CA VAL A 219 -14.38 -42.49 17.98
C VAL A 219 -13.87 -42.22 16.57
N PRO A 220 -12.55 -42.22 16.33
CA PRO A 220 -12.00 -41.96 15.00
C PRO A 220 -12.35 -43.10 14.03
N CYS A 221 -12.59 -42.76 12.76
CA CYS A 221 -12.58 -43.73 11.67
C CYS A 221 -11.17 -44.30 11.54
N LYS A 222 -11.07 -45.58 11.15
CA LYS A 222 -9.78 -46.28 10.98
C LYS A 222 -8.81 -45.54 10.04
N PHE A 223 -9.35 -44.69 9.17
CA PHE A 223 -8.66 -43.92 8.13
C PHE A 223 -8.44 -42.43 8.49
N ALA A 224 -8.77 -42.03 9.73
CA ALA A 224 -8.76 -40.64 10.15
C ALA A 224 -7.46 -40.18 10.85
N TYR A 225 -6.70 -41.12 11.44
CA TYR A 225 -5.42 -40.86 12.12
C TYR A 225 -4.71 -42.18 12.52
N PRO A 226 -3.37 -42.25 12.52
CA PRO A 226 -2.42 -41.30 11.95
C PRO A 226 -2.28 -41.45 10.42
N ASN A 227 -2.92 -42.48 9.86
CA ASN A 227 -2.91 -42.76 8.43
C ASN A 227 -3.97 -41.90 7.74
N ILE A 228 -3.54 -40.79 7.16
CA ILE A 228 -4.36 -39.91 6.31
C ILE A 228 -4.53 -40.57 4.92
N THR A 229 -4.99 -41.81 4.92
CA THR A 229 -5.36 -42.52 3.68
C THR A 229 -6.86 -42.39 3.50
N PRO A 230 -7.36 -42.03 2.31
CA PRO A 230 -8.80 -41.99 2.05
C PRO A 230 -9.50 -43.31 2.42
N PRO A 231 -10.77 -43.28 2.87
CA PRO A 231 -11.49 -44.44 3.39
C PRO A 231 -12.03 -45.35 2.26
N TYR A 232 -11.20 -45.64 1.26
CA TYR A 232 -11.51 -46.53 0.16
C TYR A 232 -10.23 -47.20 -0.35
N TYR A 233 -10.39 -48.32 -1.05
CA TYR A 233 -9.34 -48.84 -1.93
C TYR A 233 -9.61 -48.43 -3.37
N LEU A 234 -8.56 -48.21 -4.16
CA LEU A 234 -8.67 -47.72 -5.53
C LEU A 234 -7.78 -48.54 -6.46
N VAL A 235 -8.33 -48.84 -7.63
CA VAL A 235 -7.60 -49.35 -8.78
C VAL A 235 -7.90 -48.46 -9.99
N ASN A 236 -6.85 -48.07 -10.72
CA ASN A 236 -6.99 -47.33 -11.97
C ASN A 236 -6.91 -48.30 -13.15
N GLY A 237 -7.57 -47.98 -14.26
CA GLY A 237 -7.47 -48.74 -15.50
C GLY A 237 -8.07 -47.97 -16.67
N TYR A 238 -8.41 -48.70 -17.73
CA TYR A 238 -9.05 -48.16 -18.93
C TYR A 238 -10.34 -48.90 -19.22
N GLY A 239 -11.29 -48.24 -19.88
CA GLY A 239 -12.50 -48.91 -20.34
C GLY A 239 -13.22 -48.15 -21.44
N ASP A 240 -14.28 -48.76 -21.97
CA ASP A 240 -15.04 -48.22 -23.10
C ASP A 240 -16.31 -47.51 -22.60
N PRO A 241 -16.41 -46.16 -22.74
CA PRO A 241 -17.55 -45.40 -22.27
C PRO A 241 -18.86 -45.69 -23.04
N GLN A 242 -18.84 -46.43 -24.16
CA GLN A 242 -20.06 -46.83 -24.86
C GLN A 242 -20.94 -47.80 -24.05
N THR A 243 -20.37 -48.43 -23.03
CA THR A 243 -21.06 -49.31 -22.09
C THR A 243 -21.59 -48.50 -20.90
N LYS A 244 -22.85 -48.02 -20.98
CA LYS A 244 -23.48 -47.19 -19.94
C LYS A 244 -23.68 -47.92 -18.61
N PRO A 245 -23.72 -47.24 -17.44
CA PRO A 245 -23.57 -45.79 -17.17
C PRO A 245 -22.14 -45.32 -16.80
N LEU A 246 -21.89 -44.00 -16.93
CA LEU A 246 -20.58 -43.33 -16.74
C LEU A 246 -20.05 -43.38 -15.30
N LYS A 247 -20.94 -43.45 -14.32
CA LYS A 247 -20.63 -43.69 -12.91
C LYS A 247 -21.74 -44.52 -12.30
N PHE A 248 -21.42 -45.56 -11.54
CA PHE A 248 -22.42 -46.27 -10.75
C PHE A 248 -21.81 -46.94 -9.52
N ALA A 249 -22.67 -47.29 -8.57
CA ALA A 249 -22.31 -48.08 -7.40
C ALA A 249 -23.16 -49.34 -7.31
N ALA A 250 -22.50 -50.47 -7.06
CA ALA A 250 -23.13 -51.76 -6.82
C ALA A 250 -22.17 -52.67 -6.04
N PRO A 251 -22.67 -53.67 -5.29
CA PRO A 251 -21.81 -54.61 -4.59
C PRO A 251 -21.02 -55.47 -5.58
N PHE A 252 -19.78 -55.80 -5.22
CA PHE A 252 -19.02 -56.84 -5.90
C PHE A 252 -19.66 -58.21 -5.68
N ALA A 253 -19.49 -59.11 -6.65
CA ALA A 253 -20.01 -60.47 -6.57
C ALA A 253 -19.40 -61.25 -5.39
N SER A 254 -20.15 -62.21 -4.85
CA SER A 254 -19.80 -63.00 -3.67
C SER A 254 -18.84 -64.18 -3.94
N ALA A 255 -18.36 -64.34 -5.17
CA ALA A 255 -17.40 -65.38 -5.56
C ALA A 255 -16.48 -64.89 -6.70
N ILE A 256 -15.21 -64.63 -6.37
CA ILE A 256 -14.20 -64.09 -7.29
C ILE A 256 -13.45 -65.17 -8.08
N SER A 257 -13.02 -64.81 -9.30
CA SER A 257 -12.00 -65.49 -10.11
C SER A 257 -10.62 -64.87 -9.84
N SER A 258 -9.51 -65.62 -9.89
CA SER A 258 -8.17 -65.16 -9.45
C SER A 258 -7.68 -63.84 -10.05
N ASP A 259 -8.18 -63.45 -11.24
CA ASP A 259 -7.70 -62.30 -12.02
C ASP A 259 -8.77 -61.25 -12.38
N ALA A 260 -9.98 -61.36 -11.81
CA ALA A 260 -11.09 -60.46 -12.13
C ALA A 260 -12.11 -60.31 -10.99
N ILE A 261 -12.71 -59.12 -10.89
CA ILE A 261 -13.89 -58.86 -10.03
C ILE A 261 -15.05 -58.37 -10.90
N TYR A 262 -16.28 -58.68 -10.49
CA TYR A 262 -17.49 -58.35 -11.24
C TYR A 262 -18.55 -57.72 -10.32
N TYR A 263 -19.43 -56.92 -10.89
CA TYR A 263 -20.54 -56.28 -10.17
C TYR A 263 -21.85 -57.09 -10.31
N GLY A 264 -22.53 -57.37 -9.20
CA GLY A 264 -23.86 -58.00 -9.15
C GLY A 264 -23.94 -59.41 -8.53
N ASP A 265 -25.17 -59.94 -8.41
CA ASP A 265 -25.50 -61.15 -7.61
C ASP A 265 -25.27 -62.51 -8.31
N THR A 266 -24.87 -62.53 -9.59
CA THR A 266 -24.76 -63.78 -10.38
C THR A 266 -23.34 -64.05 -10.89
N TYR A 267 -22.97 -65.34 -10.90
CA TYR A 267 -21.73 -65.92 -11.47
C TYR A 267 -21.44 -65.37 -12.88
N PRO A 268 -20.15 -65.19 -13.30
CA PRO A 268 -19.81 -64.52 -14.57
C PRO A 268 -20.58 -65.07 -15.79
N GLY A 269 -21.20 -64.14 -16.55
CA GLY A 269 -22.08 -64.41 -17.69
C GLY A 269 -22.99 -63.21 -18.03
N GLY A 270 -24.05 -63.42 -18.83
CA GLY A 270 -24.97 -62.37 -19.30
C GLY A 270 -25.80 -61.62 -18.25
N GLY A 271 -25.47 -61.76 -16.96
CA GLY A 271 -26.11 -61.07 -15.83
C GLY A 271 -25.19 -60.14 -15.02
N ALA A 272 -23.88 -60.09 -15.31
CA ALA A 272 -22.96 -59.17 -14.62
C ALA A 272 -23.14 -57.72 -15.10
N LEU A 273 -23.22 -56.78 -14.16
CA LEU A 273 -23.40 -55.35 -14.45
C LEU A 273 -22.12 -54.74 -15.05
N ALA A 274 -20.96 -55.12 -14.53
CA ALA A 274 -19.67 -54.72 -15.07
C ALA A 274 -18.53 -55.67 -14.68
N TYR A 275 -17.41 -55.52 -15.37
CA TYR A 275 -16.20 -56.33 -15.27
C TYR A 275 -15.00 -55.45 -14.87
N VAL A 276 -14.12 -55.93 -14.02
CA VAL A 276 -12.84 -55.28 -13.70
C VAL A 276 -11.75 -56.34 -13.82
N LEU A 277 -10.86 -56.16 -14.78
CA LEU A 277 -9.95 -57.17 -15.30
C LEU A 277 -8.50 -56.73 -15.12
N LYS A 278 -7.60 -57.68 -14.84
CA LYS A 278 -6.16 -57.41 -14.82
C LYS A 278 -5.66 -56.88 -16.17
N GLU A 279 -5.95 -57.59 -17.24
CA GLU A 279 -5.44 -57.33 -18.59
C GLU A 279 -6.57 -57.01 -19.58
N GLN A 280 -6.22 -56.44 -20.72
CA GLN A 280 -7.17 -56.15 -21.78
C GLN A 280 -7.85 -57.45 -22.26
N PRO A 281 -9.19 -57.51 -22.28
CA PRO A 281 -9.88 -58.72 -22.71
C PRO A 281 -9.65 -58.97 -24.20
N THR A 282 -9.42 -60.23 -24.57
CA THR A 282 -9.28 -60.65 -25.98
C THR A 282 -10.58 -60.54 -26.77
N THR A 283 -11.73 -60.53 -26.08
CA THR A 283 -13.06 -60.29 -26.65
C THR A 283 -13.79 -59.24 -25.83
N THR A 284 -14.27 -58.17 -26.48
CA THR A 284 -14.98 -57.06 -25.82
C THR A 284 -16.27 -57.56 -25.14
N PRO A 285 -16.41 -57.40 -23.80
CA PRO A 285 -17.65 -57.74 -23.10
C PRO A 285 -18.85 -56.91 -23.55
N SER A 286 -20.06 -57.45 -23.41
CA SER A 286 -21.31 -56.72 -23.70
C SER A 286 -21.72 -55.76 -22.58
N SER A 287 -21.21 -55.96 -21.35
CA SER A 287 -21.42 -55.08 -20.19
C SER A 287 -20.21 -54.15 -19.99
N ALA A 288 -20.33 -53.17 -19.10
CA ALA A 288 -19.24 -52.25 -18.81
C ALA A 288 -18.00 -52.98 -18.30
N PHE A 289 -16.81 -52.52 -18.70
CA PHE A 289 -15.57 -53.18 -18.28
C PHE A 289 -14.43 -52.20 -18.10
N VAL A 290 -13.57 -52.51 -17.12
CA VAL A 290 -12.29 -51.87 -16.84
C VAL A 290 -11.19 -52.90 -16.97
N PHE A 291 -10.08 -52.56 -17.60
CA PHE A 291 -8.92 -53.43 -17.80
C PHE A 291 -7.60 -52.68 -17.56
N ASP A 292 -6.47 -53.40 -17.63
CA ASP A 292 -5.12 -52.86 -17.31
C ASP A 292 -5.11 -52.24 -15.92
N THR A 293 -5.55 -53.03 -14.94
CA THR A 293 -5.76 -52.55 -13.58
C THR A 293 -4.44 -52.34 -12.86
N ARG A 294 -4.26 -51.13 -12.32
CA ARG A 294 -3.00 -50.67 -11.74
C ARG A 294 -3.18 -50.01 -10.39
N VAL A 295 -2.24 -50.29 -9.49
CA VAL A 295 -2.03 -49.57 -8.23
C VAL A 295 -0.60 -49.01 -8.26
N ASN A 296 -0.45 -47.70 -8.04
CA ASN A 296 0.84 -47.02 -8.13
C ASN A 296 1.62 -47.31 -9.44
N GLY A 297 0.89 -47.36 -10.56
CA GLY A 297 1.45 -47.63 -11.90
C GLY A 297 1.81 -49.10 -12.17
N SER A 298 1.80 -49.97 -11.16
CA SER A 298 2.10 -51.39 -11.32
C SER A 298 0.82 -52.17 -11.66
N LEU A 299 0.91 -53.04 -12.67
CA LEU A 299 -0.18 -53.95 -13.04
C LEU A 299 -0.48 -54.91 -11.89
N ILE A 300 -1.74 -54.99 -11.48
CA ILE A 300 -2.17 -55.76 -10.31
C ILE A 300 -3.49 -56.48 -10.57
N SER A 301 -3.68 -57.67 -9.98
CA SER A 301 -5.00 -58.30 -10.03
C SER A 301 -5.98 -57.53 -9.14
N PRO A 302 -7.18 -57.14 -9.63
CA PRO A 302 -8.15 -56.41 -8.81
C PRO A 302 -8.64 -57.25 -7.61
N ALA A 303 -8.63 -58.59 -7.74
CA ALA A 303 -8.94 -59.52 -6.65
C ALA A 303 -7.94 -59.50 -5.49
N SER A 304 -6.76 -58.88 -5.67
CA SER A 304 -5.77 -58.70 -4.59
C SER A 304 -5.95 -57.39 -3.81
N VAL A 305 -6.88 -56.52 -4.26
CA VAL A 305 -7.12 -55.19 -3.70
C VAL A 305 -8.53 -55.10 -3.10
N PHE A 306 -9.53 -55.66 -3.78
CA PHE A 306 -10.95 -55.59 -3.40
C PHE A 306 -11.43 -56.90 -2.80
N ASN A 307 -12.42 -56.85 -1.90
CA ASN A 307 -13.03 -58.05 -1.31
C ASN A 307 -14.41 -58.36 -1.90
N ASP A 308 -14.82 -59.62 -1.74
CA ASP A 308 -16.14 -60.12 -2.13
C ASP A 308 -17.26 -59.39 -1.38
N GLY A 309 -18.34 -59.01 -2.09
CA GLY A 309 -19.53 -58.41 -1.48
C GLY A 309 -19.38 -56.95 -1.04
N ASP A 310 -18.19 -56.37 -1.11
CA ASP A 310 -17.94 -54.98 -0.75
C ASP A 310 -18.63 -54.03 -1.75
N MET A 311 -18.97 -52.81 -1.29
CA MET A 311 -19.61 -51.80 -2.13
C MET A 311 -18.60 -51.19 -3.09
N GLY A 312 -18.73 -51.55 -4.38
CA GLY A 312 -17.91 -51.02 -5.45
C GLY A 312 -18.49 -49.75 -6.07
N VAL A 313 -17.63 -48.83 -6.48
CA VAL A 313 -17.98 -47.69 -7.34
C VAL A 313 -17.11 -47.70 -8.59
N MET A 314 -17.72 -47.66 -9.77
CA MET A 314 -17.03 -47.57 -11.05
C MET A 314 -17.25 -46.18 -11.67
N VAL A 315 -16.17 -45.57 -12.17
CA VAL A 315 -16.19 -44.22 -12.75
C VAL A 315 -15.37 -44.17 -14.04
N PHE A 316 -15.97 -43.67 -15.11
CA PHE A 316 -15.31 -43.36 -16.37
C PHE A 316 -15.10 -41.84 -16.52
N SER A 317 -13.89 -41.40 -16.87
CA SER A 317 -13.55 -39.96 -16.92
C SER A 317 -13.99 -39.24 -18.19
N GLY A 318 -14.49 -39.96 -19.21
CA GLY A 318 -14.88 -39.40 -20.51
C GLY A 318 -16.39 -39.43 -20.81
N ARG A 319 -16.79 -38.83 -21.93
CA ARG A 319 -18.17 -38.92 -22.46
C ARG A 319 -18.25 -40.01 -23.53
N VAL A 320 -19.43 -40.62 -23.69
CA VAL A 320 -19.73 -41.51 -24.82
C VAL A 320 -19.38 -40.80 -26.12
N GLY A 321 -18.40 -41.32 -26.89
CA GLY A 321 -17.97 -40.76 -28.18
C GLY A 321 -16.86 -39.69 -28.12
N ALA A 322 -16.35 -39.34 -26.94
CA ALA A 322 -15.18 -38.48 -26.79
C ALA A 322 -13.93 -39.35 -26.60
N GLY A 323 -13.22 -39.67 -27.68
CA GLY A 323 -11.84 -40.12 -27.55
C GLY A 323 -11.06 -39.06 -26.76
N THR A 324 -10.23 -39.46 -25.80
CA THR A 324 -9.41 -38.52 -25.04
C THR A 324 -8.50 -37.76 -26.00
N SER A 325 -8.68 -36.45 -26.19
CA SER A 325 -7.69 -35.65 -26.89
C SER A 325 -6.50 -35.46 -25.94
N TRP A 326 -5.49 -36.30 -26.09
CA TRP A 326 -4.22 -36.12 -25.42
C TRP A 326 -3.48 -34.96 -26.12
N CYS A 327 -3.34 -33.81 -25.46
CA CYS A 327 -2.87 -32.59 -26.13
C CYS A 327 -1.41 -32.67 -26.62
N ASN A 328 -0.59 -33.53 -25.99
CA ASN A 328 0.79 -33.75 -26.38
C ASN A 328 1.22 -35.18 -26.06
N ASP A 329 1.47 -35.97 -27.10
CA ASP A 329 1.82 -37.39 -27.03
C ASP A 329 3.19 -37.68 -26.40
N ASN A 330 4.03 -36.67 -26.23
CA ASN A 330 5.35 -36.80 -25.63
C ASN A 330 5.30 -36.94 -24.10
N TYR A 331 4.21 -36.50 -23.46
CA TYR A 331 4.02 -36.61 -22.02
C TYR A 331 3.13 -37.81 -21.69
N GLN A 332 3.59 -38.67 -20.77
CA GLN A 332 2.87 -39.90 -20.41
C GLN A 332 1.79 -39.69 -19.35
N MET A 333 1.86 -38.59 -18.61
CA MET A 333 0.94 -38.25 -17.54
C MET A 333 0.37 -36.85 -17.74
N LYS A 334 -0.84 -36.61 -17.24
CA LYS A 334 -1.39 -35.26 -17.06
C LYS A 334 -2.16 -35.13 -15.75
N ALA A 335 -2.22 -33.96 -15.15
CA ALA A 335 -3.05 -33.69 -13.98
C ALA A 335 -3.82 -32.37 -14.18
N GLY A 336 -5.15 -32.40 -14.09
CA GLY A 336 -5.99 -31.23 -14.29
C GLY A 336 -6.03 -30.31 -13.06
N PHE A 337 -6.21 -29.01 -13.23
CA PHE A 337 -6.53 -28.08 -12.15
C PHE A 337 -7.45 -26.98 -12.66
N THR A 338 -8.23 -26.39 -11.76
CA THR A 338 -9.13 -25.27 -12.09
C THR A 338 -8.79 -24.03 -11.30
N LEU A 339 -9.03 -22.87 -11.92
CA LEU A 339 -8.90 -21.55 -11.31
C LEU A 339 -10.29 -20.97 -11.04
N SER A 340 -10.44 -20.34 -9.87
CA SER A 340 -11.67 -19.63 -9.48
C SER A 340 -11.33 -18.18 -9.12
N GLY A 341 -12.28 -17.27 -9.33
CA GLY A 341 -12.08 -15.83 -9.04
C GLY A 341 -11.08 -15.12 -9.95
N VAL A 342 -10.87 -15.63 -11.17
CA VAL A 342 -9.91 -15.07 -12.14
C VAL A 342 -10.61 -14.55 -13.39
N SER A 343 -10.02 -13.57 -14.06
CA SER A 343 -10.48 -13.02 -15.34
C SER A 343 -9.51 -13.35 -16.48
N ASP A 344 -10.03 -13.38 -17.70
CA ASP A 344 -9.20 -13.60 -18.90
C ASP A 344 -8.14 -12.49 -19.04
N GLY A 345 -6.92 -12.85 -19.42
CA GLY A 345 -5.78 -11.94 -19.53
C GLY A 345 -5.08 -11.58 -18.21
N GLN A 346 -5.66 -11.90 -17.04
CA GLN A 346 -5.07 -11.64 -15.72
C GLN A 346 -3.77 -12.44 -15.53
N ILE A 347 -2.80 -11.85 -14.83
CA ILE A 347 -1.61 -12.57 -14.36
C ILE A 347 -1.87 -13.07 -12.94
N VAL A 348 -1.59 -14.34 -12.68
CA VAL A 348 -1.71 -14.97 -11.35
C VAL A 348 -0.44 -15.70 -10.96
N LEU A 349 -0.15 -15.73 -9.67
CA LEU A 349 0.92 -16.52 -9.08
C LEU A 349 0.35 -17.81 -8.51
N LEU A 350 0.67 -18.94 -9.12
CA LEU A 350 0.29 -20.26 -8.65
C LEU A 350 1.32 -20.78 -7.64
N LYS A 351 0.83 -21.17 -6.46
CA LYS A 351 1.64 -21.76 -5.40
C LYS A 351 1.25 -23.21 -5.16
N PHE A 352 2.19 -24.13 -5.39
CA PHE A 352 2.01 -25.57 -5.21
C PHE A 352 2.95 -26.15 -4.14
N ASN A 353 2.56 -27.31 -3.60
CA ASN A 353 3.37 -28.08 -2.65
C ASN A 353 4.31 -29.04 -3.41
N PRO A 354 5.65 -28.91 -3.28
CA PRO A 354 6.61 -29.78 -3.95
C PRO A 354 6.47 -31.26 -3.62
N SER A 355 5.95 -31.58 -2.42
CA SER A 355 5.75 -32.96 -1.98
C SER A 355 4.46 -33.59 -2.51
N SER A 356 3.57 -32.80 -3.12
CA SER A 356 2.34 -33.32 -3.71
C SER A 356 2.56 -33.86 -5.13
N VAL A 357 1.86 -34.93 -5.46
CA VAL A 357 1.75 -35.41 -6.84
C VAL A 357 0.87 -34.41 -7.62
N PRO A 358 1.24 -33.99 -8.86
CA PRO A 358 2.29 -34.55 -9.71
C PRO A 358 3.71 -34.06 -9.42
N PHE A 359 3.88 -32.96 -8.69
CA PHE A 359 5.17 -32.28 -8.53
C PHE A 359 6.28 -33.12 -7.92
N SER A 360 5.96 -34.02 -6.99
CA SER A 360 6.94 -34.95 -6.43
C SER A 360 7.51 -35.96 -7.44
N GLN A 361 6.89 -36.09 -8.62
CA GLN A 361 7.27 -37.01 -9.70
C GLN A 361 7.89 -36.30 -10.90
N ILE A 362 7.72 -34.98 -11.00
CA ILE A 362 8.21 -34.18 -12.11
C ILE A 362 9.71 -33.94 -11.90
N ARG A 363 10.52 -34.26 -12.90
CA ARG A 363 11.95 -33.93 -12.86
C ARG A 363 12.13 -32.43 -12.99
N HIS A 364 12.90 -31.82 -12.08
CA HIS A 364 13.19 -30.39 -12.10
C HIS A 364 14.61 -30.08 -11.61
N ASN A 365 15.12 -28.88 -11.91
CA ASN A 365 16.38 -28.35 -11.38
C ASN A 365 16.18 -27.01 -10.63
N GLY A 366 14.93 -26.69 -10.29
CA GLY A 366 14.55 -25.51 -9.52
C GLY A 366 13.94 -24.39 -10.37
N ALA A 367 14.56 -24.05 -11.50
CA ALA A 367 14.04 -23.07 -12.44
C ALA A 367 13.39 -23.71 -13.68
N TYR A 368 13.73 -24.96 -13.97
CA TYR A 368 13.23 -25.71 -15.12
C TYR A 368 12.64 -27.05 -14.68
N ALA A 369 11.59 -27.50 -15.34
CA ALA A 369 10.88 -28.74 -15.05
C ALA A 369 10.46 -29.48 -16.33
N ASP A 370 10.34 -30.80 -16.23
CA ASP A 370 9.82 -31.71 -17.27
C ASP A 370 8.28 -31.65 -17.26
N MET A 371 7.74 -30.48 -17.63
CA MET A 371 6.30 -30.26 -17.66
C MET A 371 5.87 -29.22 -18.69
N ALA A 372 4.58 -29.26 -19.04
CA ALA A 372 3.90 -28.23 -19.80
C ALA A 372 2.47 -28.04 -19.30
N ILE A 373 1.97 -26.80 -19.32
CA ILE A 373 0.60 -26.48 -18.92
C ILE A 373 -0.23 -26.22 -20.18
N TYR A 374 -1.32 -26.97 -20.36
CA TYR A 374 -2.25 -26.80 -21.47
C TYR A 374 -3.63 -26.36 -20.98
N THR A 375 -4.34 -25.58 -21.78
CA THR A 375 -5.77 -25.31 -21.59
C THR A 375 -6.59 -26.55 -21.94
N SER A 376 -7.88 -26.57 -21.55
CA SER A 376 -8.83 -27.63 -21.95
C SER A 376 -9.04 -27.77 -23.46
N SER A 377 -8.66 -26.76 -24.26
CA SER A 377 -8.71 -26.78 -25.73
C SER A 377 -7.40 -27.24 -26.39
N CYS A 378 -6.47 -27.80 -25.62
CA CYS A 378 -5.14 -28.21 -26.08
C CYS A 378 -4.25 -27.06 -26.61
N THR A 379 -4.42 -25.85 -26.08
CA THR A 379 -3.51 -24.73 -26.33
C THR A 379 -2.46 -24.67 -25.22
N LEU A 380 -1.18 -24.50 -25.55
CA LEU A 380 -0.13 -24.30 -24.56
C LEU A 380 -0.39 -22.97 -23.81
N ALA A 381 -0.45 -23.03 -22.48
CA ALA A 381 -0.64 -21.84 -21.66
C ALA A 381 0.67 -21.04 -21.55
N ASN A 382 0.56 -19.73 -21.40
CA ASN A 382 1.71 -18.87 -21.13
C ASN A 382 1.98 -18.88 -19.62
N TYR A 383 3.02 -19.61 -19.21
CA TYR A 383 3.42 -19.74 -17.81
C TYR A 383 4.93 -19.60 -17.66
N TRP A 384 5.41 -19.26 -16.47
CA TRP A 384 6.84 -19.17 -16.18
C TRP A 384 7.14 -19.63 -14.76
N ILE A 385 8.12 -20.53 -14.62
CA ILE A 385 8.54 -21.07 -13.32
C ILE A 385 9.50 -20.07 -12.66
N GLU A 386 9.05 -19.44 -11.57
CA GLU A 386 9.88 -18.55 -10.76
C GLU A 386 10.84 -19.36 -9.90
N LYS A 387 10.29 -20.37 -9.21
CA LYS A 387 10.98 -21.11 -8.16
C LYS A 387 10.35 -22.48 -7.96
N TRP A 388 11.20 -23.47 -7.70
CA TRP A 388 10.79 -24.82 -7.29
C TRP A 388 11.83 -25.39 -6.33
N ASP A 389 11.54 -25.40 -5.03
CA ASP A 389 12.42 -25.98 -4.01
C ASP A 389 11.69 -27.02 -3.15
N SER A 390 12.24 -27.40 -1.99
CA SER A 390 11.61 -28.36 -1.08
C SER A 390 10.42 -27.81 -0.30
N ASN A 391 10.25 -26.48 -0.26
CA ASN A 391 9.25 -25.79 0.54
C ASN A 391 8.04 -25.38 -0.30
N GLU A 392 8.27 -24.81 -1.49
CA GLU A 392 7.22 -24.29 -2.36
C GLU A 392 7.60 -24.31 -3.85
N ILE A 393 6.57 -24.36 -4.69
CA ILE A 393 6.68 -24.14 -6.14
C ILE A 393 5.88 -22.88 -6.48
N LEU A 394 6.49 -21.97 -7.22
CA LEU A 394 5.91 -20.72 -7.69
C LEU A 394 5.94 -20.68 -9.22
N ILE A 395 4.74 -20.66 -9.82
CA ILE A 395 4.55 -20.61 -11.27
C ILE A 395 3.66 -19.43 -11.60
N TRP A 396 4.15 -18.50 -12.41
CA TRP A 396 3.33 -17.43 -12.97
C TRP A 396 2.52 -17.96 -14.15
N LEU A 397 1.26 -17.57 -14.26
CA LEU A 397 0.37 -17.97 -15.34
C LEU A 397 -0.42 -16.76 -15.85
N LYS A 398 -0.44 -16.57 -17.18
CA LYS A 398 -1.41 -15.67 -17.82
C LYS A 398 -2.71 -16.45 -18.04
N VAL A 399 -3.78 -15.99 -17.42
CA VAL A 399 -5.10 -16.60 -17.50
C VAL A 399 -5.66 -16.44 -18.92
N THR A 400 -6.14 -17.54 -19.47
CA THR A 400 -6.75 -17.69 -20.80
C THR A 400 -8.02 -18.56 -20.73
N GLY A 401 -8.46 -18.90 -19.52
CA GLY A 401 -9.52 -19.86 -19.22
C GLY A 401 -9.51 -20.26 -17.74
N THR A 402 -10.40 -21.16 -17.34
CA THR A 402 -10.53 -21.60 -15.93
C THR A 402 -10.07 -23.04 -15.70
N SER A 403 -9.82 -23.81 -16.76
CA SER A 403 -9.45 -25.23 -16.69
C SER A 403 -8.15 -25.50 -17.42
N TYR A 404 -7.18 -26.04 -16.68
CA TYR A 404 -5.84 -26.31 -17.15
C TYR A 404 -5.44 -27.76 -16.85
N SER A 405 -4.40 -28.23 -17.51
CA SER A 405 -3.79 -29.54 -17.25
C SER A 405 -2.28 -29.44 -17.32
N ILE A 406 -1.61 -29.95 -16.29
CA ILE A 406 -0.17 -30.12 -16.19
C ILE A 406 0.17 -31.44 -16.84
N TYR A 407 0.80 -31.41 -18.01
CA TYR A 407 1.37 -32.58 -18.68
C TYR A 407 2.80 -32.77 -18.22
N TYR A 408 3.19 -34.01 -17.92
CA TYR A 408 4.52 -34.33 -17.41
C TYR A 408 4.92 -35.79 -17.66
N SER A 409 6.22 -36.07 -17.55
CA SER A 409 6.78 -37.42 -17.60
C SER A 409 7.80 -37.60 -16.47
N SER A 410 7.85 -38.80 -15.89
CA SER A 410 8.81 -39.17 -14.83
C SER A 410 10.00 -39.98 -15.35
N ASP A 411 9.98 -40.36 -16.63
CA ASP A 411 11.02 -41.15 -17.29
C ASP A 411 12.22 -40.32 -17.80
N GLY A 412 12.13 -38.99 -17.71
CA GLY A 412 13.18 -38.07 -18.09
C GLY A 412 13.38 -37.91 -19.61
N THR A 413 12.38 -38.30 -20.40
CA THR A 413 12.43 -38.26 -21.87
C THR A 413 12.30 -36.86 -22.47
N GLN A 414 11.73 -35.88 -21.75
CA GLN A 414 11.57 -34.51 -22.26
C GLN A 414 12.62 -33.54 -21.70
N PRO A 415 13.05 -32.52 -22.47
CA PRO A 415 13.96 -31.51 -21.94
C PRO A 415 13.28 -30.68 -20.84
N LEU A 416 14.06 -30.26 -19.83
CA LEU A 416 13.56 -29.36 -18.80
C LEU A 416 13.22 -27.99 -19.42
N SER A 417 12.03 -27.49 -19.15
CA SER A 417 11.53 -26.20 -19.63
C SER A 417 11.18 -25.28 -18.46
N ARG A 418 11.35 -23.98 -18.65
CA ARG A 418 10.94 -22.94 -17.70
C ARG A 418 9.54 -22.38 -17.98
N GLY A 419 9.00 -22.64 -19.18
CA GLY A 419 7.84 -21.92 -19.72
C GLY A 419 8.21 -20.57 -20.34
N GLN A 420 7.21 -19.89 -20.90
CA GLN A 420 7.32 -18.58 -21.52
C GLN A 420 6.18 -17.65 -21.09
N LEU A 421 6.53 -16.40 -20.74
CA LEU A 421 5.60 -15.32 -20.41
C LEU A 421 6.09 -14.02 -21.07
N TYR A 422 5.15 -13.23 -21.61
CA TYR A 422 5.47 -12.09 -22.49
C TYR A 422 6.18 -10.88 -21.83
N TYR A 423 6.29 -10.85 -20.49
CA TYR A 423 6.83 -9.70 -19.73
C TYR A 423 8.04 -10.06 -18.87
N VAL A 424 8.88 -11.00 -19.32
CA VAL A 424 10.08 -11.46 -18.61
C VAL A 424 11.35 -11.10 -19.41
N PHE A 425 12.30 -10.42 -18.77
CA PHE A 425 13.71 -10.31 -19.17
C PHE A 425 14.57 -11.31 -18.36
N GLY A 426 15.55 -11.97 -19.00
CA GLY A 426 16.48 -12.90 -18.34
C GLY A 426 16.02 -14.37 -18.25
N ASP A 427 16.98 -15.28 -18.47
CA ASP A 427 16.95 -16.76 -18.56
C ASP A 427 15.66 -17.42 -19.09
N ASN A 428 15.33 -17.33 -20.39
CA ASN A 428 16.24 -17.03 -21.48
C ASN A 428 15.55 -16.55 -22.77
N TYR A 429 15.36 -15.23 -22.87
CA TYR A 429 15.44 -14.53 -24.16
C TYR A 429 16.56 -13.46 -24.11
N THR A 430 17.77 -14.00 -23.90
CA THR A 430 19.07 -13.65 -24.52
C THR A 430 20.20 -12.90 -23.79
N GLU A 431 20.12 -12.50 -22.52
CA GLU A 431 21.33 -12.27 -21.69
C GLU A 431 20.93 -11.99 -20.23
N ASN A 432 21.70 -12.49 -19.26
CA ASN A 432 21.65 -11.94 -17.90
C ASN A 432 21.95 -10.44 -17.99
N VAL A 433 21.27 -9.61 -17.21
CA VAL A 433 21.55 -8.17 -17.23
C VAL A 433 22.63 -7.88 -16.21
N ASP A 434 23.84 -7.63 -16.70
CA ASP A 434 24.96 -7.12 -15.91
C ASP A 434 25.05 -5.60 -16.06
N LEU A 435 24.84 -4.87 -14.95
CA LEU A 435 24.99 -3.43 -14.90
C LEU A 435 26.22 -3.06 -14.08
N SER A 436 27.13 -2.31 -14.69
CA SER A 436 28.25 -1.67 -14.00
C SER A 436 27.78 -0.44 -13.23
N PRO A 437 28.53 0.02 -12.20
CA PRO A 437 28.20 1.23 -11.46
C PRO A 437 27.96 2.44 -12.37
N GLY A 438 26.83 3.12 -12.16
CA GLY A 438 26.40 4.28 -12.94
C GLY A 438 25.59 3.95 -14.19
N GLN A 439 25.34 2.66 -14.49
CA GLN A 439 24.52 2.25 -15.63
C GLN A 439 23.05 2.06 -15.25
N SER A 440 22.18 2.33 -16.23
CA SER A 440 20.75 2.06 -16.16
C SER A 440 20.26 1.41 -17.46
N MET A 441 19.27 0.52 -17.37
CA MET A 441 18.63 -0.13 -18.51
C MET A 441 17.13 0.12 -18.48
N PHE A 442 16.57 0.64 -19.58
CA PHE A 442 15.12 0.84 -19.72
C PHE A 442 14.37 -0.50 -19.81
N LEU A 443 13.25 -0.61 -19.10
CA LEU A 443 12.35 -1.76 -19.17
C LEU A 443 11.07 -1.44 -19.94
N PHE A 444 10.26 -0.51 -19.45
CA PHE A 444 8.96 -0.13 -20.03
C PHE A 444 8.45 1.21 -19.47
N ASN A 445 7.38 1.72 -20.07
CA ASN A 445 6.61 2.88 -19.58
C ASN A 445 5.26 2.42 -19.04
N THR A 446 4.73 3.11 -18.03
CA THR A 446 3.41 2.80 -17.47
C THR A 446 2.66 4.02 -16.93
N ASP A 447 1.35 4.04 -17.15
CA ASP A 447 0.39 4.98 -16.57
C ASP A 447 -0.54 4.31 -15.54
N SER A 448 -0.36 3.01 -15.32
CA SER A 448 -1.26 2.14 -14.57
C SER A 448 -0.50 1.41 -13.45
N PRO A 449 -1.19 0.90 -12.42
CA PRO A 449 -0.53 0.14 -11.36
C PRO A 449 0.18 -1.12 -11.90
N VAL A 450 1.47 -1.24 -11.61
CA VAL A 450 2.32 -2.37 -12.01
C VAL A 450 3.18 -2.86 -10.86
N PHE A 451 3.60 -4.11 -10.94
CA PHE A 451 4.69 -4.64 -10.11
C PHE A 451 5.88 -5.02 -10.99
N VAL A 452 7.08 -4.90 -10.44
CA VAL A 452 8.34 -5.32 -11.04
C VAL A 452 9.04 -6.25 -10.06
N ARG A 453 9.15 -7.52 -10.42
CA ARG A 453 9.78 -8.56 -9.62
C ARG A 453 11.08 -9.00 -10.27
N TYR A 454 12.15 -9.15 -9.49
CA TYR A 454 13.46 -9.48 -10.05
C TYR A 454 14.33 -10.29 -9.09
N ASN A 455 15.32 -10.98 -9.63
CA ASN A 455 16.34 -11.69 -8.86
C ASN A 455 17.73 -11.15 -9.16
N ALA A 456 18.28 -10.41 -8.20
CA ALA A 456 19.52 -9.67 -8.33
C ALA A 456 20.58 -10.13 -7.33
N SER A 457 21.84 -10.02 -7.74
CA SER A 457 23.02 -10.21 -6.89
C SER A 457 24.06 -9.15 -7.19
N ALA A 458 24.91 -8.88 -6.22
CA ALA A 458 26.04 -7.97 -6.33
C ALA A 458 27.34 -8.74 -6.58
N SER A 459 28.32 -8.06 -7.18
CA SER A 459 29.70 -8.56 -7.24
C SER A 459 30.38 -8.62 -5.85
N ALA A 460 29.95 -7.81 -4.87
CA ALA A 460 30.45 -7.83 -3.49
C ALA A 460 29.37 -7.44 -2.45
N ASN A 461 29.65 -7.72 -1.17
CA ASN A 461 28.70 -7.53 -0.05
C ASN A 461 28.68 -6.12 0.58
N SER A 462 29.18 -5.10 -0.10
CA SER A 462 29.26 -3.72 0.40
C SER A 462 28.65 -2.77 -0.62
N ASP A 463 27.89 -1.76 -0.22
CA ASP A 463 27.40 -0.65 -1.09
C ASP A 463 26.94 -1.12 -2.49
N PHE A 464 25.86 -1.92 -2.53
CA PHE A 464 25.32 -2.47 -3.79
C PHE A 464 24.62 -1.38 -4.61
N GLY A 465 23.69 -0.65 -4.01
CA GLY A 465 23.01 0.48 -4.65
C GLY A 465 22.29 0.10 -5.94
N GLY A 466 21.82 -1.15 -6.05
CA GLY A 466 21.21 -1.73 -7.25
C GLY A 466 19.74 -2.11 -7.03
N GLY A 467 18.92 -1.93 -8.08
CA GLY A 467 17.49 -2.23 -8.04
C GLY A 467 16.72 -1.61 -9.21
N VAL A 468 15.59 -0.96 -8.91
CA VAL A 468 14.70 -0.32 -9.90
C VAL A 468 14.78 1.21 -9.77
N GLU A 469 14.81 1.90 -10.90
CA GLU A 469 14.71 3.36 -11.00
C GLU A 469 13.44 3.73 -11.78
N LEU A 470 12.71 4.71 -11.28
CA LEU A 470 11.52 5.28 -11.88
C LEU A 470 11.83 6.70 -12.31
N ASN A 471 11.64 7.01 -13.58
CA ASN A 471 11.68 8.36 -14.10
C ASN A 471 10.23 8.85 -14.24
N VAL A 472 9.84 9.76 -13.35
CA VAL A 472 8.47 10.26 -13.25
C VAL A 472 8.44 11.68 -13.81
N PRO A 473 7.72 11.94 -14.92
CA PRO A 473 7.50 13.31 -15.39
C PRO A 473 6.57 14.01 -14.39
N ALA A 474 7.12 14.82 -13.51
CA ALA A 474 6.38 15.54 -12.49
C ALA A 474 6.07 16.96 -12.95
N LEU A 475 4.84 17.43 -12.72
CA LEU A 475 4.52 18.85 -12.88
C LEU A 475 5.16 19.63 -11.74
N VAL A 476 6.30 20.25 -12.02
CA VAL A 476 6.95 21.18 -11.10
C VAL A 476 6.56 22.61 -11.45
N PRO A 477 6.38 23.47 -10.43
CA PRO A 477 5.99 24.84 -10.69
C PRO A 477 7.21 25.61 -11.24
N SER A 478 7.10 26.13 -12.46
CA SER A 478 8.17 26.89 -13.10
C SER A 478 8.27 28.31 -12.53
N ASN A 479 9.38 29.00 -12.77
CA ASN A 479 9.49 30.43 -12.41
C ASN A 479 8.86 31.33 -13.50
N VAL A 480 7.64 31.00 -13.89
CA VAL A 480 6.84 31.77 -14.84
C VAL A 480 5.42 31.91 -14.28
N LEU A 481 4.92 33.14 -14.22
CA LEU A 481 3.52 33.45 -13.96
C LEU A 481 2.80 33.65 -15.28
N LYS A 482 1.60 33.10 -15.39
CA LYS A 482 0.63 33.40 -16.44
C LYS A 482 -0.39 34.37 -15.87
N VAL A 483 -0.52 35.54 -16.50
CA VAL A 483 -1.52 36.56 -16.23
C VAL A 483 -2.53 36.51 -17.38
N SER A 484 -3.73 36.02 -17.11
CA SER A 484 -4.83 36.05 -18.06
C SER A 484 -5.65 37.31 -17.82
N ILE A 485 -5.73 38.17 -18.84
CA ILE A 485 -6.38 39.48 -18.79
C ILE A 485 -7.62 39.40 -19.67
N ASP A 486 -8.79 39.54 -19.06
CA ASP A 486 -10.07 39.64 -19.75
C ASP A 486 -10.50 41.10 -19.89
N TYR A 487 -11.13 41.42 -21.01
CA TYR A 487 -11.65 42.74 -21.33
C TYR A 487 -12.78 42.60 -22.38
N PRO A 488 -13.88 43.36 -22.27
CA PRO A 488 -15.09 43.16 -23.09
C PRO A 488 -14.89 43.37 -24.60
N TYR A 489 -13.81 44.05 -25.00
CA TYR A 489 -13.52 44.37 -26.40
C TYR A 489 -12.05 44.10 -26.74
N THR A 490 -11.75 43.84 -28.01
CA THR A 490 -10.35 43.69 -28.43
C THR A 490 -9.72 45.05 -28.66
N VAL A 491 -8.70 45.38 -27.87
CA VAL A 491 -7.90 46.60 -28.00
C VAL A 491 -6.42 46.22 -28.04
N SER A 492 -5.69 46.70 -29.04
CA SER A 492 -4.27 46.41 -29.21
C SER A 492 -3.40 47.63 -28.90
N ASP A 493 -2.15 47.36 -28.54
CA ASP A 493 -1.15 48.40 -28.29
C ASP A 493 -1.59 49.36 -27.16
N VAL A 494 -1.97 48.80 -26.01
CA VAL A 494 -2.43 49.51 -24.82
C VAL A 494 -1.55 49.22 -23.62
N GLN A 495 -1.46 50.18 -22.70
CA GLN A 495 -0.73 50.05 -21.44
C GLN A 495 -1.67 49.51 -20.37
N VAL A 496 -1.36 48.33 -19.86
CA VAL A 496 -2.20 47.57 -18.94
C VAL A 496 -1.50 47.45 -17.59
N PRO A 497 -2.16 47.81 -16.48
CA PRO A 497 -1.65 47.55 -15.14
C PRO A 497 -1.87 46.07 -14.77
N ILE A 498 -0.84 45.41 -14.26
CA ILE A 498 -0.87 44.05 -13.71
C ILE A 498 -0.55 44.12 -12.22
N TYR A 499 -1.46 43.62 -11.38
CA TYR A 499 -1.29 43.67 -9.93
C TYR A 499 -0.86 42.32 -9.35
N LEU A 500 0.37 42.27 -8.83
CA LEU A 500 0.85 41.11 -8.08
C LEU A 500 0.53 41.28 -6.60
N ASN A 501 -0.34 40.42 -6.07
CA ASN A 501 -0.57 40.35 -4.63
C ASN A 501 0.67 39.86 -3.86
N SER A 502 0.62 39.93 -2.53
CA SER A 502 1.69 39.49 -1.63
C SER A 502 2.15 38.05 -1.83
N THR A 503 1.30 37.13 -2.31
CA THR A 503 1.67 35.73 -2.57
C THR A 503 2.64 35.60 -3.73
N TRP A 504 2.48 36.43 -4.76
CA TRP A 504 3.34 36.44 -5.94
C TRP A 504 4.53 37.38 -5.76
N ALA A 505 4.30 38.60 -5.27
CA ALA A 505 5.33 39.63 -5.11
C ALA A 505 6.47 39.18 -4.17
N SER A 506 6.17 38.51 -3.06
CA SER A 506 7.17 38.01 -2.10
C SER A 506 8.01 36.83 -2.62
N ARG A 507 7.58 36.14 -3.68
CA ARG A 507 8.30 35.00 -4.27
C ARG A 507 9.31 35.40 -5.32
N ILE A 508 9.15 36.58 -5.90
CA ILE A 508 10.01 37.09 -6.95
C ILE A 508 11.13 37.89 -6.28
N PRO A 509 12.40 37.59 -6.59
CA PRO A 509 13.52 38.37 -6.10
C PRO A 509 13.39 39.85 -6.49
N HIS A 510 13.44 40.74 -5.51
CA HIS A 510 13.27 42.18 -5.71
C HIS A 510 14.07 42.98 -4.66
N SER A 511 14.35 44.24 -4.97
CA SER A 511 14.96 45.21 -4.05
C SER A 511 14.50 46.61 -4.42
N GLY A 512 13.85 47.32 -3.49
CA GLY A 512 13.19 48.58 -3.81
C GLY A 512 12.12 48.37 -4.89
N ASN A 513 12.05 49.27 -5.88
CA ASN A 513 11.13 49.17 -7.02
C ASN A 513 11.73 48.41 -8.22
N GLU A 514 12.71 47.55 -8.00
CA GLU A 514 13.33 46.71 -9.03
C GLU A 514 13.09 45.23 -8.72
N ALA A 515 12.85 44.43 -9.76
CA ALA A 515 12.64 42.99 -9.65
C ALA A 515 13.42 42.23 -10.73
N GLN A 516 13.76 40.96 -10.46
CA GLN A 516 14.41 40.06 -11.41
C GLN A 516 13.37 39.38 -12.31
N ILE A 517 12.83 40.14 -13.28
CA ILE A 517 11.74 39.69 -14.17
C ILE A 517 11.98 40.02 -15.65
N GLU A 518 11.35 39.24 -16.53
CA GLU A 518 11.15 39.54 -17.95
C GLU A 518 9.70 39.21 -18.34
N VAL A 519 9.09 40.00 -19.24
CA VAL A 519 7.67 39.88 -19.62
C VAL A 519 7.53 39.48 -21.08
N TYR A 520 6.57 38.59 -21.37
CA TYR A 520 6.37 37.97 -22.69
C TYR A 520 4.89 37.90 -23.07
N SER A 521 4.59 37.91 -24.37
CA SER A 521 3.23 37.72 -24.91
C SER A 521 2.88 36.26 -25.19
N ASP A 522 3.86 35.34 -25.13
CA ASP A 522 3.67 33.93 -25.47
C ASP A 522 4.25 32.97 -24.42
N SER A 523 3.62 31.81 -24.27
CA SER A 523 4.05 30.76 -23.34
C SER A 523 5.40 30.12 -23.69
N GLY A 524 5.88 30.31 -24.91
CA GLY A 524 7.21 29.88 -25.35
C GLY A 524 8.34 30.84 -24.97
N LEU A 525 8.02 31.99 -24.37
CA LEU A 525 8.95 33.04 -23.97
C LEU A 525 9.81 33.55 -25.15
N THR A 526 9.18 33.75 -26.31
CA THR A 526 9.88 34.14 -27.55
C THR A 526 9.68 35.61 -27.94
N GLN A 527 8.55 36.21 -27.55
CA GLN A 527 8.18 37.59 -27.85
C GLN A 527 8.14 38.42 -26.56
N ARG A 528 9.19 39.22 -26.35
CA ARG A 528 9.28 40.11 -25.18
C ARG A 528 8.31 41.27 -25.29
N LEU A 529 7.70 41.63 -24.17
CA LEU A 529 6.88 42.82 -24.02
C LEU A 529 7.61 43.85 -23.15
N PRO A 530 7.53 45.16 -23.47
CA PRO A 530 8.07 46.19 -22.60
C PRO A 530 7.20 46.32 -21.35
N PHE A 531 7.84 46.62 -20.23
CA PHE A 531 7.18 46.81 -18.94
C PHE A 531 7.87 47.89 -18.12
N TRP A 532 7.15 48.42 -17.13
CA TRP A 532 7.68 49.34 -16.13
C TRP A 532 7.06 49.05 -14.77
N ILE A 533 7.87 49.06 -13.71
CA ILE A 533 7.47 48.80 -12.34
C ILE A 533 7.20 50.13 -11.63
N GLU A 534 5.93 50.36 -11.31
CA GLU A 534 5.52 51.55 -10.57
C GLU A 534 5.97 51.46 -9.11
N TYR A 535 5.61 50.36 -8.45
CA TYR A 535 6.10 50.02 -7.12
C TYR A 535 6.25 48.50 -6.93
N TRP A 536 7.14 48.13 -6.01
CA TRP A 536 7.28 46.74 -5.56
C TRP A 536 7.63 46.66 -4.08
N ASN A 537 6.93 45.80 -3.33
CA ASN A 537 7.32 45.37 -1.99
C ASN A 537 6.70 44.00 -1.65
N ASP A 538 7.01 43.46 -0.46
CA ASP A 538 6.50 42.16 -0.01
C ASP A 538 4.95 42.08 0.08
N ASN A 539 4.25 43.21 0.21
CA ASN A 539 2.79 43.24 0.29
C ASN A 539 2.11 43.28 -1.10
N GLY A 540 2.85 43.61 -2.16
CA GLY A 540 2.35 43.64 -3.53
C GLY A 540 3.21 44.47 -4.49
N ALA A 541 2.92 44.34 -5.78
CA ALA A 541 3.58 45.09 -6.83
C ALA A 541 2.60 45.49 -7.94
N LEU A 542 2.87 46.62 -8.60
CA LEU A 542 2.13 47.09 -9.77
C LEU A 542 3.09 47.25 -10.95
N ILE A 543 2.78 46.55 -12.03
CA ILE A 543 3.60 46.48 -13.24
C ILE A 543 2.77 46.93 -14.43
N TRP A 544 3.22 47.94 -15.16
CA TRP A 544 2.61 48.36 -16.40
C TRP A 544 3.23 47.61 -17.57
N VAL A 545 2.39 47.04 -18.45
CA VAL A 545 2.83 46.26 -19.61
C VAL A 545 2.11 46.77 -20.87
N ARG A 546 2.86 46.98 -21.95
CA ARG A 546 2.28 47.33 -23.26
C ARG A 546 1.90 46.05 -24.01
N THR A 547 0.60 45.80 -24.17
CA THR A 547 0.08 44.55 -24.76
C THR A 547 -1.25 44.76 -25.50
N SER A 548 -1.91 43.66 -25.88
CA SER A 548 -3.28 43.66 -26.40
C SER A 548 -4.20 42.93 -25.42
N VAL A 549 -5.43 43.41 -25.26
CA VAL A 549 -6.45 42.82 -24.38
C VAL A 549 -7.72 42.50 -25.18
N PRO A 550 -8.49 41.45 -24.82
CA PRO A 550 -8.13 40.39 -23.87
C PRO A 550 -6.95 39.53 -24.37
N GLY A 551 -6.18 38.94 -23.46
CA GLY A 551 -4.98 38.18 -23.80
C GLY A 551 -4.22 37.63 -22.59
N ASP A 552 -3.17 36.87 -22.86
CA ASP A 552 -2.28 36.33 -21.82
C ASP A 552 -0.92 37.04 -21.83
N VAL A 553 -0.41 37.34 -20.64
CA VAL A 553 0.95 37.85 -20.41
C VAL A 553 1.72 36.85 -19.54
N TYR A 554 2.98 36.61 -19.85
CA TYR A 554 3.84 35.66 -19.14
C TYR A 554 5.01 36.40 -18.48
N ILE A 555 5.10 36.32 -17.16
CA ILE A 555 6.17 36.96 -16.37
C ILE A 555 7.16 35.88 -15.93
N LYS A 556 8.34 35.85 -16.55
CA LYS A 556 9.47 35.01 -16.13
C LYS A 556 10.19 35.70 -14.97
N PHE A 557 10.58 34.95 -13.94
CA PHE A 557 11.34 35.47 -12.79
C PHE A 557 12.46 34.52 -12.36
N GLY A 558 13.46 35.01 -11.62
CA GLY A 558 14.50 34.16 -11.03
C GLY A 558 15.84 34.87 -10.80
N ASP A 559 16.68 34.27 -9.95
CA ASP A 559 18.00 34.82 -9.59
C ASP A 559 18.97 34.93 -10.78
N ASP A 560 18.66 34.28 -11.90
CA ASP A 560 19.41 34.34 -13.17
C ASP A 560 19.17 35.61 -13.99
N LEU A 561 18.15 36.41 -13.64
CA LEU A 561 17.79 37.65 -14.34
C LEU A 561 18.39 38.89 -13.64
N PRO A 562 18.70 39.98 -14.36
CA PRO A 562 19.16 41.22 -13.73
C PRO A 562 18.01 41.88 -12.94
N LEU A 563 18.34 42.57 -11.84
CA LEU A 563 17.40 43.52 -11.23
C LEU A 563 17.14 44.66 -12.22
N THR A 564 15.87 44.99 -12.43
CA THR A 564 15.45 46.08 -13.32
C THR A 564 14.12 46.67 -12.85
N ARG A 565 13.92 47.98 -13.10
CA ARG A 565 12.62 48.66 -12.99
C ARG A 565 11.79 48.56 -14.27
N GLY A 566 12.39 48.08 -15.36
CA GLY A 566 11.82 48.17 -16.71
C GLY A 566 12.11 49.53 -17.36
N ASP A 567 11.48 49.78 -18.51
CA ASP A 567 11.65 51.02 -19.29
C ASP A 567 10.28 51.61 -19.62
N GLY A 568 9.93 52.70 -18.94
CA GLY A 568 8.66 53.39 -19.14
C GLY A 568 8.52 54.06 -20.52
N ASP A 569 9.64 54.47 -21.15
CA ASP A 569 9.61 55.09 -22.48
C ASP A 569 9.20 54.08 -23.58
N GLU A 570 9.44 52.77 -23.36
CA GLU A 570 8.96 51.72 -24.28
C GLU A 570 7.48 51.37 -24.04
N VAL A 571 6.98 51.59 -22.81
CA VAL A 571 5.62 51.23 -22.41
C VAL A 571 4.62 52.31 -22.79
N PHE A 572 4.84 53.55 -22.38
CA PHE A 572 3.85 54.63 -22.45
C PHE A 572 4.01 55.50 -23.71
N LEU A 573 3.00 56.32 -24.01
CA LEU A 573 3.05 57.28 -25.12
C LEU A 573 3.98 58.46 -24.80
N PHE A 574 4.10 58.79 -23.51
CA PHE A 574 5.07 59.71 -22.94
C PHE A 574 5.35 59.25 -21.51
N PHE A 575 6.60 59.34 -21.05
CA PHE A 575 7.01 58.88 -19.72
C PHE A 575 8.17 59.71 -19.18
N ASP A 576 8.10 60.01 -17.90
CA ASP A 576 9.22 60.54 -17.12
C ASP A 576 9.11 60.12 -15.65
N ASP A 577 10.17 59.58 -15.07
CA ASP A 577 10.31 59.29 -13.64
C ASP A 577 11.40 60.15 -12.97
N PHE A 578 11.88 61.18 -13.66
CA PHE A 578 12.81 62.19 -13.17
C PHE A 578 14.06 61.61 -12.51
N ASN A 579 14.52 60.45 -12.99
CA ASN A 579 15.69 59.75 -12.47
C ASN A 579 16.99 60.10 -13.24
N GLU A 580 16.90 61.02 -14.19
CA GLU A 580 18.00 61.50 -15.01
C GLU A 580 18.70 62.76 -14.44
N SER A 581 19.79 63.19 -15.08
CA SER A 581 20.44 64.47 -14.75
C SER A 581 19.68 65.66 -15.32
N LEU A 582 19.88 66.86 -14.76
CA LEU A 582 19.21 68.08 -15.26
C LEU A 582 19.45 68.32 -16.77
N SER A 583 20.65 68.00 -17.29
CA SER A 583 20.94 68.11 -18.72
C SER A 583 20.17 67.11 -19.59
N GLN A 584 19.84 65.93 -19.04
CA GLN A 584 19.03 64.91 -19.72
C GLN A 584 17.54 65.25 -19.63
N LEU A 585 17.08 65.81 -18.51
CA LEU A 585 15.73 66.35 -18.37
C LEU A 585 15.43 67.38 -19.47
N GLU A 586 16.38 68.28 -19.77
CA GLU A 586 16.29 69.28 -20.86
C GLU A 586 16.25 68.68 -22.28
N GLU A 587 16.47 67.36 -22.43
CA GLU A 587 16.26 66.66 -23.70
C GLU A 587 14.76 66.36 -23.91
N LYS A 588 14.01 66.05 -22.84
CA LYS A 588 12.57 65.77 -22.87
C LYS A 588 11.70 67.00 -22.59
N TRP A 589 12.20 67.93 -21.77
CA TRP A 589 11.45 69.10 -21.31
C TRP A 589 12.12 70.43 -21.68
N ILE A 590 11.31 71.48 -21.75
CA ILE A 590 11.71 72.87 -21.75
C ILE A 590 11.35 73.43 -20.38
N ILE A 591 12.35 73.85 -19.63
CA ILE A 591 12.19 74.49 -18.33
C ILE A 591 11.91 75.97 -18.53
N ASP A 592 10.95 76.50 -17.78
CA ASP A 592 10.50 77.88 -17.83
C ASP A 592 10.21 78.38 -19.26
N PRO A 593 9.25 77.74 -19.98
CA PRO A 593 8.98 78.04 -21.40
C PRO A 593 8.61 79.51 -21.67
N TYR A 594 8.17 80.24 -20.64
CA TYR A 594 7.72 81.64 -20.71
C TYR A 594 8.64 82.66 -20.02
N ASN A 595 9.79 82.24 -19.49
CA ASN A 595 10.71 83.09 -18.72
C ASN A 595 10.05 83.78 -17.49
N GLN A 596 9.24 83.04 -16.75
CA GLN A 596 8.56 83.45 -15.51
C GLN A 596 9.50 83.45 -14.29
N GLY A 597 10.72 82.91 -14.42
CA GLY A 597 11.72 82.86 -13.36
C GLY A 597 11.64 81.60 -12.50
N VAL A 598 11.16 80.50 -13.08
CA VAL A 598 10.98 79.20 -12.42
C VAL A 598 12.32 78.51 -12.23
N SER A 599 12.51 77.84 -11.09
CA SER A 599 13.66 76.99 -10.83
C SER A 599 13.27 75.55 -10.58
N VAL A 600 14.02 74.63 -11.18
CA VAL A 600 13.82 73.18 -11.10
C VAL A 600 15.06 72.52 -10.53
N SER A 601 14.89 71.56 -9.64
CA SER A 601 15.98 70.74 -9.10
C SER A 601 15.60 69.27 -9.06
N ILE A 602 16.48 68.39 -9.52
CA ILE A 602 16.33 66.94 -9.41
C ILE A 602 16.99 66.47 -8.11
N ASN A 603 16.41 65.47 -7.47
CA ASN A 603 16.96 64.89 -6.25
C ASN A 603 18.32 64.20 -6.52
N PRO A 604 19.44 64.69 -5.96
CA PRO A 604 20.77 64.14 -6.23
C PRO A 604 21.01 62.75 -5.63
N SER A 605 20.07 62.23 -4.83
CA SER A 605 20.14 60.90 -4.20
C SER A 605 19.78 59.75 -5.15
N GLY A 606 19.24 60.03 -6.35
CA GLY A 606 18.79 59.00 -7.29
C GLY A 606 17.44 58.36 -6.93
N ASN A 607 16.54 59.12 -6.30
CA ASN A 607 15.20 58.64 -5.92
C ASN A 607 14.10 59.00 -6.95
N GLY A 608 14.45 59.42 -8.18
CA GLY A 608 13.46 59.72 -9.23
C GLY A 608 12.44 60.79 -8.86
N THR A 609 12.88 61.96 -8.37
CA THR A 609 11.95 63.05 -8.02
C THR A 609 12.50 64.40 -8.46
N MET A 610 11.60 65.24 -8.94
CA MET A 610 11.88 66.59 -9.38
C MET A 610 11.11 67.60 -8.54
N THR A 611 11.79 68.63 -8.05
CA THR A 611 11.18 69.73 -7.29
C THR A 611 11.15 70.99 -8.14
N ILE A 612 9.97 71.60 -8.24
CA ILE A 612 9.73 72.90 -8.87
C ILE A 612 9.52 73.93 -7.74
N SER A 613 10.16 75.10 -7.82
CA SER A 613 9.93 76.20 -6.89
C SER A 613 8.54 76.84 -7.07
N GLY A 614 7.93 77.31 -5.99
CA GLY A 614 6.66 78.05 -6.04
C GLY A 614 6.78 79.45 -6.65
N GLY A 615 5.69 80.21 -6.58
CA GLY A 615 5.53 81.57 -7.11
C GLY A 615 4.34 81.70 -8.05
N ASP A 616 4.24 82.85 -8.72
CA ASP A 616 3.15 83.22 -9.66
C ASP A 616 3.30 82.58 -11.07
N SER A 617 3.91 81.39 -11.16
CA SER A 617 4.42 80.83 -12.42
C SER A 617 3.58 79.67 -12.95
N ILE A 618 2.48 80.01 -13.63
CA ILE A 618 1.51 79.05 -14.17
C ILE A 618 2.17 77.90 -14.98
N PHE A 619 3.29 78.11 -15.67
CA PHE A 619 3.88 77.07 -16.53
C PHE A 619 5.37 76.85 -16.24
N ALA A 620 5.64 75.91 -15.34
CA ALA A 620 6.99 75.58 -14.92
C ALA A 620 7.80 74.85 -15.99
N MET A 621 7.19 73.87 -16.66
CA MET A 621 7.85 73.03 -17.65
C MET A 621 6.89 72.63 -18.76
N ARG A 622 7.42 72.34 -19.96
CA ARG A 622 6.67 71.78 -21.09
C ARG A 622 7.46 70.67 -21.75
N ASN A 623 6.84 69.59 -22.22
CA ASN A 623 7.53 68.66 -23.10
C ASN A 623 8.10 69.40 -24.35
N LYS A 624 9.28 68.97 -24.78
CA LYS A 624 10.06 69.65 -25.80
C LYS A 624 9.52 69.40 -27.21
N ASN A 625 9.22 68.13 -27.50
CA ASN A 625 8.73 67.67 -28.80
C ASN A 625 7.22 67.44 -28.75
N PRO A 626 6.46 67.79 -29.82
CA PRO A 626 5.03 67.49 -29.91
C PRO A 626 4.74 65.99 -29.74
N LEU A 627 3.69 65.64 -28.99
CA LEU A 627 3.28 64.25 -28.76
C LEU A 627 2.36 63.70 -29.85
N ASP A 628 1.58 64.56 -30.52
CA ASP A 628 0.64 64.23 -31.59
C ASP A 628 -0.31 63.05 -31.27
N ILE A 629 -0.87 63.01 -30.05
CA ILE A 629 -1.78 61.96 -29.59
C ILE A 629 -3.22 62.31 -30.02
N THR A 630 -3.80 61.49 -30.91
CA THR A 630 -5.11 61.74 -31.54
C THR A 630 -6.22 60.79 -31.09
N SER A 631 -5.98 59.98 -30.06
CA SER A 631 -6.96 59.05 -29.48
C SER A 631 -7.23 59.40 -28.03
N ASP A 632 -8.37 58.99 -27.48
CA ASP A 632 -8.68 59.07 -26.06
C ASP A 632 -7.48 58.59 -25.22
N PHE A 633 -7.11 59.38 -24.21
CA PHE A 633 -5.88 59.17 -23.43
C PHE A 633 -6.09 59.46 -21.95
N VAL A 634 -5.13 58.99 -21.17
CA VAL A 634 -5.05 59.27 -19.73
C VAL A 634 -3.65 59.77 -19.42
N VAL A 635 -3.58 60.83 -18.64
CA VAL A 635 -2.34 61.29 -18.01
C VAL A 635 -2.39 60.92 -16.54
N GLU A 636 -1.44 60.11 -16.09
CA GLU A 636 -1.28 59.82 -14.67
C GLU A 636 0.04 60.41 -14.18
N PHE A 637 0.01 61.03 -13.02
CA PHE A 637 1.19 61.62 -12.41
C PHE A 637 1.09 61.59 -10.91
N ARG A 638 2.25 61.60 -10.26
CA ARG A 638 2.35 61.58 -8.81
C ARG A 638 3.10 62.79 -8.31
N MET A 639 2.47 63.56 -7.42
CA MET A 639 3.06 64.79 -6.89
C MET A 639 2.71 65.03 -5.42
N LYS A 640 3.42 65.97 -4.81
CA LYS A 640 3.13 66.50 -3.47
C LYS A 640 3.63 67.93 -3.32
N PRO A 641 3.13 68.70 -2.33
CA PRO A 641 3.75 69.98 -1.97
C PRO A 641 5.18 69.78 -1.47
N ASN A 642 6.07 70.73 -1.78
CA ASN A 642 7.43 70.76 -1.24
C ASN A 642 7.50 71.37 0.18
N PHE A 643 6.33 71.71 0.74
CA PHE A 643 6.13 72.30 2.05
C PHE A 643 5.14 71.47 2.89
N THR A 644 4.99 71.80 4.17
CA THR A 644 4.22 71.00 5.16
C THR A 644 3.30 71.86 6.04
N TYR A 645 2.96 73.06 5.59
CA TYR A 645 2.12 74.01 6.31
C TYR A 645 0.93 74.42 5.43
N VAL A 646 -0.12 74.97 6.05
CA VAL A 646 -1.32 75.42 5.32
C VAL A 646 -0.99 76.60 4.43
N GLY A 647 -1.26 76.44 3.13
CA GLY A 647 -1.15 77.51 2.14
C GLY A 647 -1.74 77.04 0.82
N ASP A 648 -2.14 78.02 0.02
CA ASP A 648 -2.38 77.92 -1.42
C ASP A 648 -1.25 77.16 -2.13
N TRP A 649 -1.60 76.16 -2.95
CA TRP A 649 -0.63 75.32 -3.65
C TRP A 649 -0.78 75.40 -5.17
N ASP A 650 -2.01 75.34 -5.69
CA ASP A 650 -2.38 75.43 -7.10
C ASP A 650 -1.35 74.77 -8.05
N ALA A 651 -1.12 73.48 -7.82
CA ALA A 651 -0.11 72.70 -8.53
C ALA A 651 -0.74 71.57 -9.33
N GLY A 652 -0.14 71.23 -10.47
CA GLY A 652 -0.57 70.06 -11.25
C GLY A 652 -0.02 70.08 -12.67
N ILE A 653 -0.89 69.77 -13.64
CA ILE A 653 -0.51 69.67 -15.05
C ILE A 653 -1.38 70.55 -15.94
N GLY A 654 -0.91 70.83 -17.16
CA GLY A 654 -1.69 71.49 -18.18
C GLY A 654 -1.58 70.78 -19.52
N LEU A 655 -2.64 70.81 -20.33
CA LEU A 655 -2.72 70.15 -21.63
C LEU A 655 -3.04 71.16 -22.74
N TRP A 656 -2.42 70.97 -23.91
CA TRP A 656 -2.61 71.84 -25.08
C TRP A 656 -2.45 71.09 -26.42
N ASP A 657 -3.33 71.40 -27.38
CA ASP A 657 -3.35 70.89 -28.75
C ASP A 657 -2.33 71.56 -29.68
N GLY A 658 -1.67 72.63 -29.22
CA GLY A 658 -0.68 73.35 -30.01
C GLY A 658 -1.27 74.23 -31.10
N GLU A 659 -2.59 74.44 -31.12
CA GLU A 659 -3.27 75.35 -32.05
C GLU A 659 -3.60 76.69 -31.38
N TRP A 660 -3.70 77.74 -32.19
CA TRP A 660 -4.22 79.04 -31.78
C TRP A 660 -5.32 79.47 -32.74
N GLY A 661 -6.47 79.82 -32.18
CA GLY A 661 -7.58 80.41 -32.92
C GLY A 661 -7.30 81.87 -33.25
N TYR A 662 -8.12 82.43 -34.15
CA TYR A 662 -8.19 83.88 -34.34
C TYR A 662 -9.63 84.35 -34.29
N TYR A 663 -9.82 85.56 -33.75
CA TYR A 663 -11.08 86.25 -33.70
C TYR A 663 -10.92 87.60 -34.39
N ASP A 664 -11.69 87.82 -35.47
CA ASP A 664 -11.76 89.10 -36.17
C ASP A 664 -12.90 89.95 -35.62
N GLU A 665 -12.54 90.96 -34.85
CA GLU A 665 -13.46 91.98 -34.37
C GLU A 665 -13.44 93.17 -35.34
N SER A 666 -14.50 93.31 -36.14
CA SER A 666 -14.64 94.41 -37.11
C SER A 666 -15.70 95.42 -36.68
N GLY A 667 -15.27 96.67 -36.55
CA GLY A 667 -16.12 97.82 -36.25
C GLY A 667 -16.15 98.84 -37.41
N PRO A 668 -17.06 99.83 -37.40
CA PRO A 668 -17.20 100.81 -38.50
C PRO A 668 -15.95 101.65 -38.78
N TRP A 669 -14.95 101.65 -37.88
CA TRP A 669 -13.75 102.49 -37.95
C TRP A 669 -12.45 101.76 -37.60
N TRP A 670 -12.49 100.43 -37.40
CA TRP A 670 -11.31 99.62 -37.07
C TRP A 670 -11.57 98.15 -37.37
N ASP A 671 -10.49 97.44 -37.69
CA ASP A 671 -10.45 95.99 -37.86
C ASP A 671 -9.37 95.47 -36.91
N ARG A 672 -9.72 94.51 -36.04
CA ARG A 672 -8.81 93.94 -35.05
C ARG A 672 -8.88 92.43 -35.09
N THR A 673 -7.78 91.80 -35.50
CA THR A 673 -7.58 90.36 -35.34
C THR A 673 -6.85 90.11 -34.02
N TYR A 674 -7.46 89.30 -33.15
CA TYR A 674 -6.81 88.73 -31.98
C TYR A 674 -6.51 87.27 -32.26
N TYR A 675 -5.33 86.80 -31.87
CA TYR A 675 -5.06 85.37 -31.81
C TYR A 675 -5.20 84.95 -30.36
N TYR A 676 -5.90 83.83 -30.12
CA TYR A 676 -6.04 83.24 -28.79
C TYR A 676 -5.57 81.79 -28.80
N LEU A 677 -5.03 81.31 -27.70
CA LEU A 677 -4.80 79.90 -27.45
C LEU A 677 -5.43 79.52 -26.11
N LEU A 678 -5.95 78.31 -26.03
CA LEU A 678 -6.65 77.77 -24.87
C LEU A 678 -5.86 76.58 -24.33
N GLN A 679 -5.67 76.56 -23.00
CA GLN A 679 -4.98 75.48 -22.31
C GLN A 679 -5.84 75.01 -21.15
N GLN A 680 -5.97 73.69 -21.02
CA GLN A 680 -6.63 73.07 -19.89
C GLN A 680 -5.62 72.85 -18.77
N LEU A 681 -5.94 73.23 -17.54
CA LEU A 681 -5.09 73.03 -16.37
C LEU A 681 -5.82 72.20 -15.34
N PHE A 682 -5.11 71.26 -14.74
CA PHE A 682 -5.61 70.33 -13.74
C PHE A 682 -4.77 70.52 -12.50
N THR A 683 -5.34 71.17 -11.48
CA THR A 683 -4.59 71.53 -10.27
C THR A 683 -5.27 71.03 -9.01
N ASP A 684 -4.44 70.63 -8.04
CA ASP A 684 -4.88 70.34 -6.67
C ASP A 684 -4.47 71.48 -5.74
N ASP A 685 -5.40 71.90 -4.88
CA ASP A 685 -5.20 72.88 -3.82
C ASP A 685 -5.39 72.25 -2.44
N ILE A 686 -4.46 72.58 -1.54
CA ILE A 686 -4.44 72.12 -0.14
C ILE A 686 -4.94 73.25 0.80
N GLY A 687 -5.26 74.44 0.28
CA GLY A 687 -5.70 75.65 0.99
C GLY A 687 -7.06 75.58 1.70
N TYR A 688 -7.24 76.30 2.81
CA TYR A 688 -8.34 76.14 3.79
C TYR A 688 -9.78 76.42 3.28
N TYR A 689 -9.94 77.09 2.14
CA TYR A 689 -11.21 77.50 1.57
C TYR A 689 -11.17 77.32 0.05
N GLY A 690 -11.84 76.31 -0.48
CA GLY A 690 -11.86 76.02 -1.91
C GLY A 690 -12.05 74.54 -2.21
N ASN A 691 -12.36 74.26 -3.47
CA ASN A 691 -12.42 72.90 -4.00
C ASN A 691 -10.99 72.38 -4.21
N PRO A 692 -10.66 71.18 -3.69
CA PRO A 692 -9.30 70.68 -3.76
C PRO A 692 -8.89 70.41 -5.21
N LEU A 693 -9.72 69.77 -6.01
CA LEU A 693 -9.42 69.48 -7.41
C LEU A 693 -10.13 70.45 -8.35
N SER A 694 -9.38 71.12 -9.22
CA SER A 694 -9.92 72.12 -10.16
C SER A 694 -9.48 71.86 -11.59
N ILE A 695 -10.42 72.06 -12.53
CA ILE A 695 -10.17 72.08 -13.97
C ILE A 695 -10.29 73.54 -14.42
N HIS A 696 -9.18 74.13 -14.86
CA HIS A 696 -9.11 75.51 -15.31
C HIS A 696 -8.89 75.61 -16.82
N TRP A 697 -9.32 76.72 -17.36
CA TRP A 697 -9.02 77.14 -18.72
C TRP A 697 -8.24 78.44 -18.68
N ALA A 698 -7.04 78.39 -19.24
CA ALA A 698 -6.19 79.57 -19.43
C ALA A 698 -6.25 80.00 -20.90
N GLU A 699 -6.87 81.14 -21.16
CA GLU A 699 -6.92 81.79 -22.47
C GLU A 699 -5.83 82.87 -22.55
N TRP A 700 -4.97 82.74 -23.56
CA TRP A 700 -3.89 83.69 -23.81
C TRP A 700 -4.15 84.40 -25.12
N GLU A 701 -4.04 85.73 -25.14
CA GLU A 701 -4.23 86.53 -26.34
C GLU A 701 -2.93 87.19 -26.83
N THR A 702 -2.86 87.45 -28.14
CA THR A 702 -1.89 88.38 -28.71
C THR A 702 -2.48 89.22 -29.83
N ARG A 703 -1.95 90.43 -29.95
CA ARG A 703 -2.23 91.36 -31.06
C ARG A 703 -1.13 91.36 -32.13
N LYS A 704 -0.13 90.48 -31.98
CA LYS A 704 0.96 90.36 -32.95
C LYS A 704 0.41 89.76 -34.24
N SER A 705 0.56 90.46 -35.36
CA SER A 705 0.23 89.91 -36.68
C SER A 705 1.19 88.76 -37.00
N ASN A 706 0.67 87.52 -37.09
CA ASN A 706 1.43 86.26 -37.22
C ASN A 706 2.30 85.94 -35.99
N PRO A 707 1.69 85.49 -34.88
CA PRO A 707 2.47 84.88 -33.81
C PRO A 707 3.16 83.61 -34.33
N THR A 708 4.42 83.42 -33.94
CA THR A 708 5.24 82.28 -34.37
C THR A 708 5.75 81.47 -33.19
N SER A 709 5.52 81.95 -31.97
CA SER A 709 5.94 81.33 -30.72
C SER A 709 4.91 81.65 -29.65
N ILE A 710 4.78 80.76 -28.68
CA ILE A 710 3.90 80.94 -27.53
C ILE A 710 4.29 82.15 -26.67
N GLN A 711 5.55 82.57 -26.73
CA GLN A 711 6.06 83.79 -26.09
C GLN A 711 5.44 85.10 -26.65
N ASP A 712 4.74 85.02 -27.78
CA ASP A 712 4.04 86.18 -28.35
C ASP A 712 2.71 86.47 -27.65
N PHE A 713 2.22 85.56 -26.80
CA PHE A 713 0.93 85.63 -26.12
C PHE A 713 1.07 86.03 -24.65
N SER A 714 0.03 86.69 -24.12
CA SER A 714 -0.11 87.05 -22.71
C SER A 714 -1.46 86.58 -22.18
N LEU A 715 -1.52 86.15 -20.91
CA LEU A 715 -2.75 85.68 -20.29
C LEU A 715 -3.83 86.77 -20.38
N TYR A 716 -4.95 86.42 -20.99
CA TYR A 716 -6.08 87.32 -21.23
C TYR A 716 -7.21 87.04 -20.25
N TYR A 717 -7.57 85.77 -20.12
CA TYR A 717 -8.67 85.34 -19.30
C TYR A 717 -8.38 83.97 -18.67
N PHE A 718 -8.81 83.79 -17.44
CA PHE A 718 -8.63 82.58 -16.65
C PHE A 718 -9.95 82.29 -15.96
N TRP A 719 -10.48 81.09 -16.14
CA TRP A 719 -11.68 80.65 -15.43
C TRP A 719 -11.53 79.20 -15.00
N ALA A 720 -12.19 78.86 -13.90
CA ALA A 720 -12.20 77.53 -13.33
C ALA A 720 -13.63 76.98 -13.33
N GLU A 721 -13.78 75.68 -13.57
CA GLU A 721 -14.94 74.94 -13.09
C GLU A 721 -14.55 74.22 -11.81
N GLU A 722 -15.12 74.73 -10.74
CA GLU A 722 -14.87 74.33 -9.37
C GLU A 722 -15.96 73.32 -8.98
N ASP A 723 -15.59 72.10 -8.58
CA ASP A 723 -16.55 71.07 -8.19
C ASP A 723 -17.48 71.62 -7.07
N SER A 724 -18.79 71.54 -7.24
CA SER A 724 -19.73 72.03 -6.21
C SER A 724 -19.93 71.04 -5.05
N ASP A 725 -19.26 69.88 -5.03
CA ASP A 725 -19.46 68.86 -3.99
C ASP A 725 -18.73 69.17 -2.67
N SER A 726 -19.42 69.93 -1.82
CA SER A 726 -18.95 70.43 -0.52
C SER A 726 -18.62 69.37 0.56
N ASP A 727 -18.75 68.06 0.30
CA ASP A 727 -18.59 67.00 1.31
C ASP A 727 -17.15 66.39 1.40
N ILE A 728 -16.19 66.88 0.62
CA ILE A 728 -14.85 66.26 0.42
C ILE A 728 -13.74 66.81 1.37
N THR A 729 -14.09 67.35 2.54
CA THR A 729 -13.15 68.19 3.33
C THR A 729 -12.33 67.51 4.44
N THR A 730 -12.23 66.17 4.51
CA THR A 730 -11.73 65.50 5.74
C THR A 730 -10.35 64.83 5.71
N ASN A 731 -9.64 64.75 4.57
CA ASN A 731 -8.35 64.03 4.49
C ASN A 731 -7.25 64.73 3.69
N ARG A 732 -6.96 66.00 4.02
CA ARG A 732 -5.88 66.77 3.40
C ARG A 732 -4.54 66.44 4.05
N ASP A 733 -3.65 65.76 3.31
CA ASP A 733 -2.29 65.46 3.74
C ASP A 733 -1.24 66.00 2.74
N TYR A 734 -0.01 66.17 3.22
CA TYR A 734 1.13 66.71 2.46
C TYR A 734 2.01 65.58 1.88
N GLY A 735 1.47 64.37 1.81
CA GLY A 735 2.08 63.19 1.24
C GLY A 735 2.03 63.19 -0.28
N PHE A 736 2.50 62.10 -0.88
CA PHE A 736 2.39 61.92 -2.32
C PHE A 736 1.01 61.41 -2.69
N HIS A 737 0.39 62.11 -3.64
CA HIS A 737 -0.88 61.77 -4.23
C HIS A 737 -0.67 61.39 -5.70
N THR A 738 -1.37 60.36 -6.14
CA THR A 738 -1.45 59.96 -7.55
C THR A 738 -2.73 60.52 -8.15
N TYR A 739 -2.58 61.24 -9.25
CA TYR A 739 -3.65 61.90 -9.96
C TYR A 739 -3.83 61.29 -11.36
N GLU A 740 -5.06 61.33 -11.85
CA GLU A 740 -5.45 60.83 -13.17
C GLU A 740 -6.28 61.90 -13.90
N VAL A 741 -5.82 62.30 -15.09
CA VAL A 741 -6.61 63.12 -16.03
C VAL A 741 -7.03 62.23 -17.18
N ILE A 742 -8.34 62.11 -17.41
CA ILE A 742 -8.92 61.35 -18.53
C ILE A 742 -9.46 62.34 -19.56
N GLU A 743 -9.04 62.15 -20.81
CA GLU A 743 -9.51 62.93 -21.96
C GLU A 743 -10.16 62.00 -22.98
N LEU A 744 -11.48 62.11 -23.12
CA LEU A 744 -12.27 61.37 -24.10
C LEU A 744 -12.58 62.28 -25.30
N LEU A 745 -11.58 62.47 -26.17
CA LEU A 745 -11.63 63.38 -27.32
C LEU A 745 -12.84 63.14 -28.23
N SER A 746 -13.30 61.90 -28.33
CA SER A 746 -14.47 61.55 -29.16
C SER A 746 -15.84 61.85 -28.53
N GLN A 747 -15.86 62.01 -27.20
CA GLN A 747 -17.09 62.22 -26.41
C GLN A 747 -17.19 63.65 -25.89
N ASP A 748 -16.16 64.46 -26.09
CA ASP A 748 -16.01 65.79 -25.48
C ASP A 748 -16.16 65.74 -23.94
N GLU A 749 -15.55 64.73 -23.29
CA GLU A 749 -15.55 64.59 -21.83
C GLU A 749 -14.13 64.60 -21.23
N THR A 750 -13.98 65.31 -20.11
CA THR A 750 -12.73 65.41 -19.33
C THR A 750 -12.99 65.15 -17.85
N TYR A 751 -12.10 64.35 -17.23
CA TYR A 751 -12.17 64.01 -15.81
C TYR A 751 -10.84 64.26 -15.13
N PHE A 752 -10.87 64.81 -13.91
CA PHE A 752 -9.68 64.93 -13.07
C PHE A 752 -9.89 64.25 -11.72
N LYS A 753 -9.02 63.30 -11.39
CA LYS A 753 -9.16 62.46 -10.21
C LYS A 753 -7.91 62.50 -9.35
N ASP A 754 -8.11 62.50 -8.05
CA ASP A 754 -7.09 62.11 -7.07
C ASP A 754 -7.38 60.66 -6.66
N LEU A 755 -6.59 59.73 -7.18
CA LEU A 755 -6.74 58.30 -6.91
C LEU A 755 -6.37 57.94 -5.46
N THR A 756 -5.59 58.77 -4.79
CA THR A 756 -5.15 58.55 -3.40
C THR A 756 -6.26 58.93 -2.42
N ARG A 757 -7.02 59.99 -2.71
CA ARG A 757 -8.20 60.39 -1.90
C ARG A 757 -9.51 59.79 -2.40
N GLY A 758 -9.56 59.29 -3.63
CA GLY A 758 -10.79 58.80 -4.26
C GLY A 758 -11.72 59.94 -4.68
N GLU A 759 -11.15 61.10 -5.01
CA GLU A 759 -11.88 62.33 -5.38
C GLU A 759 -11.92 62.45 -6.91
N THR A 760 -12.98 63.05 -7.44
CA THR A 760 -13.15 63.24 -8.90
C THR A 760 -13.88 64.54 -9.16
N ASN A 761 -13.29 65.42 -9.95
CA ASN A 761 -13.94 66.56 -10.55
C ASN A 761 -14.35 66.19 -11.98
N THR A 762 -15.65 66.34 -12.28
CA THR A 762 -16.24 66.15 -13.61
C THR A 762 -16.63 67.52 -14.18
N TYR A 763 -16.08 67.88 -15.33
CA TYR A 763 -16.49 69.08 -16.06
C TYR A 763 -17.84 68.83 -16.76
N ASP A 764 -18.87 69.67 -16.53
CA ASP A 764 -20.25 69.49 -17.05
C ASP A 764 -20.76 70.74 -17.80
N SER A 765 -19.92 71.37 -18.63
CA SER A 765 -20.37 72.46 -19.51
C SER A 765 -19.92 72.30 -20.96
N ASP A 766 -20.68 72.93 -21.87
CA ASP A 766 -20.61 72.87 -23.35
C ASP A 766 -19.27 73.35 -23.99
N TYR A 767 -18.15 73.35 -23.25
CA TYR A 767 -16.84 73.79 -23.72
C TYR A 767 -15.98 72.59 -24.16
N THR A 768 -15.46 72.69 -25.38
CA THR A 768 -14.75 71.68 -26.18
C THR A 768 -13.60 70.99 -25.43
N THR A 769 -13.50 69.66 -25.51
CA THR A 769 -12.24 68.98 -25.19
C THR A 769 -11.14 69.33 -26.18
N LEU A 770 -9.90 68.93 -25.90
CA LEU A 770 -8.83 69.00 -26.88
C LEU A 770 -9.18 68.16 -28.12
N ASP A 771 -8.87 68.66 -29.32
CA ASP A 771 -9.00 67.85 -30.54
C ASP A 771 -7.94 66.73 -30.61
N PHE A 772 -6.76 66.99 -30.02
CA PHE A 772 -5.63 66.07 -29.87
C PHE A 772 -4.62 66.69 -28.89
N LEU A 773 -3.68 65.90 -28.36
CA LEU A 773 -2.65 66.40 -27.43
C LEU A 773 -1.30 66.58 -28.14
N LYS A 774 -0.75 67.80 -28.10
CA LYS A 774 0.64 68.08 -28.51
C LYS A 774 1.57 68.33 -27.35
N TYR A 775 1.11 69.07 -26.35
CA TYR A 775 1.96 69.53 -25.26
C TYR A 775 1.33 69.31 -23.90
N ILE A 776 2.15 68.81 -22.98
CA ILE A 776 1.89 68.75 -21.56
C ILE A 776 2.78 69.74 -20.82
N TYR A 777 2.20 70.38 -19.82
CA TYR A 777 2.83 71.35 -18.95
C TYR A 777 2.78 70.85 -17.51
N LEU A 778 3.79 71.25 -16.73
CA LEU A 778 3.73 71.19 -15.27
C LEU A 778 3.44 72.60 -14.76
N VAL A 779 2.47 72.72 -13.85
CA VAL A 779 1.83 73.98 -13.46
C VAL A 779 2.02 74.23 -11.97
N ILE A 780 2.35 75.48 -11.60
CA ILE A 780 2.49 75.94 -10.19
C ILE A 780 2.08 77.41 -10.06
N ASP A 781 0.95 77.72 -9.41
CA ASP A 781 0.53 79.11 -9.19
C ASP A 781 0.34 79.49 -7.71
N SER A 782 1.14 78.87 -6.84
CA SER A 782 1.13 79.07 -5.39
C SER A 782 1.41 80.49 -4.84
N GLU A 783 1.52 81.53 -5.66
CA GLU A 783 1.87 82.94 -5.36
C GLU A 783 3.07 83.23 -4.40
N GLU A 784 3.84 82.20 -4.02
CA GLU A 784 4.91 82.29 -3.04
C GLU A 784 6.02 81.31 -3.39
N LYS A 785 7.25 81.82 -3.47
CA LYS A 785 8.40 81.04 -3.97
C LYS A 785 8.72 79.80 -3.13
N SER A 786 8.33 79.81 -1.86
CA SER A 786 8.52 78.68 -0.95
C SER A 786 7.45 77.59 -1.02
N ARG A 787 6.39 77.77 -1.82
CA ARG A 787 5.25 76.85 -1.95
C ARG A 787 5.25 76.10 -3.29
N GLY A 788 6.27 75.27 -3.53
CA GLY A 788 6.39 74.53 -4.79
C GLY A 788 5.82 73.12 -4.74
N ALA A 789 6.09 72.32 -5.78
CA ALA A 789 5.69 70.91 -5.86
C ALA A 789 6.90 69.98 -6.10
N VAL A 790 6.75 68.74 -5.67
CA VAL A 790 7.65 67.62 -5.95
C VAL A 790 6.89 66.60 -6.78
N PHE A 791 7.35 66.35 -8.00
CA PHE A 791 6.87 65.30 -8.89
C PHE A 791 7.73 64.04 -8.76
N ASP A 792 7.11 62.87 -8.79
CA ASP A 792 7.75 61.54 -8.72
C ASP A 792 7.81 60.90 -10.11
N TRP A 793 6.67 60.82 -10.79
CA TRP A 793 6.61 60.35 -12.17
C TRP A 793 5.38 60.92 -12.87
N ILE A 794 5.42 60.89 -14.21
CA ILE A 794 4.32 61.25 -15.10
C ILE A 794 4.34 60.37 -16.34
N PHE A 795 3.18 59.89 -16.77
CA PHE A 795 3.06 59.17 -18.02
C PHE A 795 1.72 59.40 -18.72
N ILE A 796 1.70 59.09 -20.01
CA ILE A 796 0.50 59.14 -20.84
C ILE A 796 0.24 57.76 -21.43
N ARG A 797 -0.97 57.23 -21.23
CA ARG A 797 -1.44 55.97 -21.80
C ARG A 797 -2.67 56.18 -22.66
N LYS A 798 -2.94 55.23 -23.56
CA LYS A 798 -4.25 55.17 -24.22
C LYS A 798 -5.34 54.92 -23.19
N TYR A 799 -6.51 55.51 -23.41
CA TYR A 799 -7.65 55.28 -22.54
C TYR A 799 -8.06 53.80 -22.60
N LEU A 800 -8.14 53.21 -21.41
CA LEU A 800 -8.67 51.87 -21.15
C LEU A 800 -9.44 51.99 -19.84
N ASN A 801 -10.71 51.55 -19.83
CA ASN A 801 -11.50 51.55 -18.62
C ASN A 801 -11.02 50.42 -17.70
N LEU A 802 -10.15 50.74 -16.75
CA LEU A 802 -9.55 49.75 -15.87
C LEU A 802 -10.58 48.98 -15.02
N ALA A 803 -11.79 49.51 -14.83
CA ALA A 803 -12.87 48.82 -14.12
C ALA A 803 -13.46 47.62 -14.88
N ASP A 804 -13.27 47.58 -16.21
CA ASP A 804 -13.72 46.47 -17.06
C ASP A 804 -12.65 45.39 -17.24
N LEU A 805 -11.47 45.58 -16.64
CA LEU A 805 -10.36 44.64 -16.71
C LEU A 805 -10.44 43.64 -15.56
N ASP A 806 -10.50 42.35 -15.90
CA ASP A 806 -10.42 41.27 -14.93
C ASP A 806 -9.12 40.48 -15.16
N GLU A 807 -8.33 40.30 -14.10
CA GLU A 807 -7.05 39.59 -14.18
C GLU A 807 -7.05 38.34 -13.29
N SER A 808 -6.46 37.26 -13.82
CA SER A 808 -6.19 36.06 -13.05
C SER A 808 -4.75 35.61 -13.22
N ILE A 809 -4.08 35.41 -12.09
CA ILE A 809 -2.66 35.05 -12.05
C ILE A 809 -2.52 33.61 -11.58
N SER A 810 -1.81 32.81 -12.38
CA SER A 810 -1.50 31.42 -12.05
C SER A 810 -0.02 31.11 -12.32
N ARG A 811 0.54 30.15 -11.59
CA ARG A 811 1.90 29.67 -11.85
C ARG A 811 1.86 28.64 -12.98
N VAL A 812 2.77 28.75 -13.93
CA VAL A 812 2.93 27.75 -14.99
C VAL A 812 3.61 26.52 -14.38
N TYR A 813 3.15 25.33 -14.78
CA TYR A 813 3.77 24.06 -14.39
C TYR A 813 4.44 23.44 -15.60
N THR A 814 5.69 23.01 -15.44
CA THR A 814 6.45 22.34 -16.48
C THR A 814 6.74 20.90 -16.05
N PRO A 815 6.62 19.90 -16.95
CA PRO A 815 7.06 18.56 -16.66
C PRO A 815 8.58 18.52 -16.47
N GLU A 816 9.05 18.19 -15.27
CA GLU A 816 10.44 17.84 -15.01
C GLU A 816 10.55 16.38 -14.57
N PRO A 817 11.57 15.64 -15.06
CA PRO A 817 11.80 14.26 -14.65
C PRO A 817 12.33 14.21 -13.21
N ILE A 818 11.56 13.63 -12.30
CA ILE A 818 12.01 13.27 -10.94
C ILE A 818 12.37 11.79 -10.94
N SER A 819 13.54 11.45 -10.42
CA SER A 819 14.00 10.06 -10.36
C SER A 819 13.79 9.47 -8.97
N PHE A 820 13.04 8.37 -8.89
CA PHE A 820 12.88 7.58 -7.67
C PHE A 820 13.64 6.26 -7.79
N GLN A 821 14.48 5.92 -6.81
CA GLN A 821 15.28 4.69 -6.86
C GLN A 821 14.93 3.77 -5.69
N LEU A 822 14.62 2.52 -6.02
CA LEU A 822 14.30 1.45 -5.08
C LEU A 822 15.44 0.45 -5.11
N VAL A 823 16.39 0.62 -4.18
CA VAL A 823 17.69 -0.05 -4.20
C VAL A 823 17.96 -0.77 -2.89
N ASP A 824 18.60 -1.94 -2.96
CA ASP A 824 19.20 -2.54 -1.78
C ASP A 824 20.60 -1.92 -1.59
N ASN A 825 20.80 -1.25 -0.45
CA ASN A 825 22.07 -0.67 -0.08
C ASN A 825 22.57 -1.26 1.25
N TRP A 826 23.64 -2.06 1.17
CA TRP A 826 24.28 -2.67 2.34
C TRP A 826 25.07 -1.63 3.15
N THR A 827 24.38 -0.86 4.01
CA THR A 827 25.01 0.10 4.93
C THR A 827 24.54 -0.11 6.37
N THR A 828 25.13 0.62 7.32
CA THR A 828 24.64 0.68 8.71
C THR A 828 23.28 1.39 8.83
N ALA A 829 22.84 2.09 7.79
CA ALA A 829 21.61 2.90 7.81
C ALA A 829 20.35 2.10 7.43
N GLY A 830 20.48 0.93 6.82
CA GLY A 830 19.35 0.12 6.35
C GLY A 830 19.73 -0.85 5.24
N ARG A 831 18.72 -1.53 4.67
CA ARG A 831 18.85 -2.48 3.56
C ARG A 831 18.10 -2.01 2.33
N LEU A 832 16.77 -1.99 2.40
CA LEU A 832 15.90 -1.57 1.30
C LEU A 832 15.65 -0.09 1.40
N PHE A 833 16.06 0.68 0.40
CA PHE A 833 15.87 2.13 0.34
C PHE A 833 14.94 2.53 -0.79
N ILE A 834 14.08 3.51 -0.52
CA ILE A 834 13.37 4.29 -1.53
C ILE A 834 13.95 5.70 -1.45
N LEU A 835 14.60 6.12 -2.53
CA LEU A 835 15.31 7.38 -2.64
C LEU A 835 14.64 8.29 -3.66
N GLN A 836 14.75 9.60 -3.45
CA GLN A 836 14.45 10.63 -4.45
C GLN A 836 15.76 11.32 -4.85
N ASP A 837 16.07 11.29 -6.15
CA ASP A 837 17.24 11.87 -6.79
C ASP A 837 18.57 11.55 -6.10
N TRP A 838 18.67 10.36 -5.47
CA TRP A 838 19.77 9.91 -4.59
C TRP A 838 20.11 10.81 -3.38
N GLY A 839 19.64 12.05 -3.35
CA GLY A 839 19.91 13.03 -2.30
C GLY A 839 19.01 12.89 -1.07
N THR A 840 17.83 12.27 -1.23
CA THR A 840 16.83 12.18 -0.16
C THR A 840 16.38 10.73 0.05
N THR A 841 16.42 10.26 1.30
CA THR A 841 15.84 8.96 1.68
C THR A 841 14.38 9.16 2.08
N LEU A 842 13.46 8.54 1.33
CA LEU A 842 12.02 8.60 1.59
C LEU A 842 11.55 7.48 2.52
N ALA A 843 12.09 6.27 2.37
CA ALA A 843 11.79 5.14 3.24
C ALA A 843 12.95 4.15 3.28
N SER A 844 13.13 3.48 4.43
CA SER A 844 14.16 2.46 4.61
C SER A 844 13.73 1.32 5.54
N TYR A 845 14.20 0.11 5.27
CA TYR A 845 14.11 -1.03 6.19
C TYR A 845 15.38 -1.16 7.07
N SER A 846 15.21 -1.42 8.37
CA SER A 846 16.29 -1.48 9.38
C SER A 846 17.29 -2.64 9.20
N THR A 847 18.42 -2.63 9.90
CA THR A 847 19.55 -3.57 9.68
C THR A 847 19.20 -5.05 9.92
N GLY A 848 19.43 -5.90 8.90
CA GLY A 848 19.32 -7.37 8.95
C GLY A 848 20.54 -8.11 8.34
N THR A 849 20.55 -9.45 8.33
CA THR A 849 21.67 -10.29 7.85
C THR A 849 21.26 -11.23 6.71
N TRP A 850 21.30 -10.80 5.45
CA TRP A 850 21.28 -11.68 4.27
C TRP A 850 22.34 -11.23 3.28
N PRO A 851 23.23 -12.09 2.76
CA PRO A 851 24.27 -11.72 1.79
C PRO A 851 23.69 -11.25 0.46
N ILE A 852 24.26 -10.22 -0.16
CA ILE A 852 23.79 -9.63 -1.43
C ILE A 852 24.62 -10.09 -2.61
N ASN A 853 25.80 -10.67 -2.36
CA ASN A 853 26.61 -11.36 -3.35
C ASN A 853 26.04 -12.73 -3.81
N VAL A 854 24.84 -13.08 -3.34
CA VAL A 854 24.06 -14.22 -3.82
C VAL A 854 22.74 -13.71 -4.40
N PRO A 855 22.12 -14.44 -5.35
CA PRO A 855 20.84 -14.03 -5.93
C PRO A 855 19.74 -13.91 -4.87
N ASN A 856 19.15 -12.72 -4.77
CA ASN A 856 18.05 -12.37 -3.90
C ASN A 856 16.85 -11.90 -4.73
N ARG A 857 15.64 -12.27 -4.28
CA ARG A 857 14.38 -11.88 -4.95
C ARG A 857 13.81 -10.63 -4.34
N TYR A 858 13.39 -9.71 -5.20
CA TYR A 858 12.76 -8.46 -4.83
C TYR A 858 11.50 -8.20 -5.65
N GLU A 859 10.60 -7.39 -5.11
CA GLU A 859 9.39 -6.91 -5.77
C GLU A 859 9.22 -5.41 -5.50
N VAL A 860 8.90 -4.66 -6.55
CA VAL A 860 8.61 -3.23 -6.52
C VAL A 860 7.20 -3.02 -7.03
N ASP A 861 6.31 -2.53 -6.18
CA ASP A 861 4.97 -2.12 -6.59
C ASP A 861 4.99 -0.62 -6.88
N VAL A 862 4.53 -0.25 -8.08
CA VAL A 862 4.43 1.13 -8.55
C VAL A 862 2.96 1.41 -8.80
N VAL A 863 2.37 2.27 -7.97
CA VAL A 863 0.94 2.61 -8.06
C VAL A 863 0.83 4.12 -8.28
N PRO A 864 0.82 4.58 -9.55
CA PRO A 864 0.60 5.99 -9.86
C PRO A 864 -0.85 6.39 -9.55
N SER A 865 -1.04 7.62 -9.10
CA SER A 865 -2.33 8.26 -8.89
C SER A 865 -2.28 9.71 -9.39
N SER A 866 -3.44 10.36 -9.53
CA SER A 866 -3.51 11.74 -10.03
C SER A 866 -2.79 12.78 -9.15
N THR A 867 -2.53 12.46 -7.88
CA THR A 867 -1.94 13.39 -6.90
C THR A 867 -0.73 12.82 -6.17
N GLY A 868 -0.29 11.61 -6.51
CA GLY A 868 0.84 10.98 -5.84
C GLY A 868 1.25 9.64 -6.41
N LEU A 869 2.35 9.12 -5.90
CA LEU A 869 2.96 7.86 -6.30
C LEU A 869 3.17 6.98 -5.07
N PHE A 870 2.47 5.86 -5.00
CA PHE A 870 2.72 4.84 -3.98
C PHE A 870 3.79 3.86 -4.45
N LEU A 871 4.77 3.64 -3.59
CA LEU A 871 5.91 2.76 -3.83
C LEU A 871 6.03 1.77 -2.67
N ASN A 872 6.11 0.47 -2.99
CA ASN A 872 6.41 -0.60 -2.03
C ASN A 872 7.56 -1.44 -2.57
N TYR A 873 8.64 -1.56 -1.80
CA TYR A 873 9.82 -2.34 -2.16
C TYR A 873 10.01 -3.48 -1.16
N THR A 874 9.85 -4.71 -1.64
CA THR A 874 9.86 -5.93 -0.83
C THR A 874 11.03 -6.82 -1.21
N HIS A 875 11.74 -7.35 -0.21
CA HIS A 875 12.67 -8.46 -0.35
C HIS A 875 12.01 -9.77 0.09
N ASN A 876 12.10 -10.80 -0.75
CA ASN A 876 11.47 -12.10 -0.55
C ASN A 876 12.54 -13.20 -0.36
N PRO A 877 13.11 -13.36 0.85
CA PRO A 877 14.12 -14.38 1.10
C PRO A 877 13.55 -15.81 1.00
N ASN A 878 14.41 -16.78 0.68
CA ASN A 878 13.98 -18.18 0.49
C ASN A 878 13.58 -18.91 1.79
N SER A 879 13.94 -18.39 2.96
CA SER A 879 13.77 -19.05 4.27
C SER A 879 13.42 -18.10 5.43
N VAL A 880 13.19 -16.82 5.16
CA VAL A 880 12.89 -15.78 6.17
C VAL A 880 11.57 -15.09 5.79
N ILE A 881 10.95 -14.36 6.72
CA ILE A 881 9.76 -13.56 6.46
C ILE A 881 10.12 -12.45 5.45
N PRO A 882 9.25 -12.12 4.46
CA PRO A 882 9.44 -10.98 3.59
C PRO A 882 9.63 -9.67 4.36
N GLU A 883 10.53 -8.83 3.91
CA GLU A 883 10.81 -7.51 4.50
C GLU A 883 10.49 -6.42 3.48
N ASN A 884 9.90 -5.31 3.90
CA ASN A 884 9.53 -4.24 2.98
C ASN A 884 9.81 -2.82 3.49
N SER A 885 10.02 -1.93 2.52
CA SER A 885 10.07 -0.47 2.68
C SER A 885 8.95 0.13 1.82
N ARG A 886 8.20 1.11 2.34
CA ARG A 886 7.03 1.68 1.65
C ARG A 886 6.94 3.18 1.85
N THR A 887 6.46 3.89 0.84
CA THR A 887 6.19 5.33 0.92
C THR A 887 5.08 5.76 -0.05
N VAL A 888 4.48 6.91 0.23
CA VAL A 888 3.62 7.65 -0.70
C VAL A 888 4.30 8.99 -0.94
N VAL A 889 4.51 9.34 -2.21
CA VAL A 889 5.11 10.61 -2.60
C VAL A 889 4.04 11.50 -3.21
N ASP A 890 3.94 12.74 -2.72
CA ASP A 890 3.09 13.76 -3.31
C ASP A 890 3.76 14.29 -4.59
N VAL A 891 3.34 13.76 -5.74
CA VAL A 891 3.85 14.11 -7.06
C VAL A 891 2.71 14.11 -8.08
N SER A 892 2.56 15.21 -8.82
CA SER A 892 1.59 15.32 -9.91
C SER A 892 2.19 14.79 -11.20
N ILE A 893 1.81 13.57 -11.58
CA ILE A 893 2.37 12.87 -12.74
C ILE A 893 1.78 13.45 -14.04
N ALA A 894 2.65 13.93 -14.93
CA ALA A 894 2.31 14.61 -16.18
C ALA A 894 2.26 13.69 -17.42
N GLY A 895 2.55 12.40 -17.27
CA GLY A 895 2.65 11.42 -18.36
C GLY A 895 3.08 10.04 -17.86
N ASP A 896 3.56 9.18 -18.76
CA ASP A 896 3.96 7.82 -18.39
C ASP A 896 5.20 7.81 -17.49
N VAL A 897 5.19 6.94 -16.48
CA VAL A 897 6.35 6.65 -15.64
C VAL A 897 7.28 5.68 -16.37
N GLY A 898 8.53 6.09 -16.59
CA GLY A 898 9.55 5.23 -17.18
C GLY A 898 10.21 4.36 -16.11
N VAL A 899 10.27 3.05 -16.34
CA VAL A 899 10.82 2.07 -15.39
C VAL A 899 12.15 1.53 -15.93
N TYR A 900 13.17 1.55 -15.08
CA TYR A 900 14.55 1.16 -15.40
C TYR A 900 15.11 0.21 -14.34
N LEU A 901 16.07 -0.63 -14.74
CA LEU A 901 17.02 -1.22 -13.81
C LEU A 901 18.18 -0.25 -13.61
N THR A 902 18.68 -0.12 -12.40
CA THR A 902 19.76 0.81 -12.08
C THR A 902 20.77 0.19 -11.12
N VAL A 903 22.01 0.65 -11.23
CA VAL A 903 23.06 0.42 -10.22
C VAL A 903 23.82 1.71 -10.04
N ARG A 904 23.72 2.34 -8.87
CA ARG A 904 24.60 3.45 -8.50
C ARG A 904 25.17 3.21 -7.13
N ASN A 905 26.47 3.05 -7.08
CA ASN A 905 27.23 2.95 -5.84
C ASN A 905 28.61 3.59 -6.03
N SER A 906 29.23 3.91 -4.90
CA SER A 906 30.56 4.54 -4.85
C SER A 906 31.69 3.51 -4.78
N ALA A 907 31.37 2.26 -4.43
CA ALA A 907 32.32 1.19 -4.17
C ALA A 907 32.71 0.36 -5.41
N GLY A 908 32.14 0.63 -6.58
CA GLY A 908 32.52 -0.03 -7.82
C GLY A 908 31.82 -1.38 -8.06
N ASN A 909 30.72 -1.67 -7.37
CA ASN A 909 30.05 -2.97 -7.43
C ASN A 909 29.06 -3.06 -8.58
N SER A 910 29.23 -4.02 -9.47
CA SER A 910 28.23 -4.34 -10.49
C SER A 910 27.05 -5.13 -9.91
N ALA A 911 25.88 -5.00 -10.53
CA ALA A 911 24.73 -5.87 -10.29
C ALA A 911 24.50 -6.85 -11.42
N HIS A 912 24.08 -8.03 -11.03
CA HIS A 912 23.73 -9.13 -11.90
C HIS A 912 22.26 -9.50 -11.67
N PHE A 913 21.42 -9.23 -12.66
CA PHE A 913 20.00 -9.59 -12.66
C PHE A 913 19.79 -10.86 -13.50
N SER A 914 19.50 -11.97 -12.80
CA SER A 914 19.25 -13.27 -13.45
C SER A 914 17.89 -13.35 -14.15
N TRP A 915 16.91 -12.59 -13.64
CA TRP A 915 15.62 -12.38 -14.30
C TRP A 915 14.92 -11.16 -13.72
N VAL A 916 14.06 -10.55 -14.53
CA VAL A 916 13.17 -9.44 -14.22
C VAL A 916 11.83 -9.70 -14.89
N PHE A 917 10.74 -9.52 -14.16
CA PHE A 917 9.39 -9.77 -14.61
C PHE A 917 8.50 -8.62 -14.15
N TRP A 918 7.56 -8.19 -14.99
CA TRP A 918 6.58 -7.18 -14.59
C TRP A 918 5.19 -7.54 -15.07
N GLY A 919 4.18 -6.95 -14.42
CA GLY A 919 2.80 -7.16 -14.79
C GLY A 919 1.85 -6.20 -14.08
N PRO A 920 0.55 -6.28 -14.39
CA PRO A 920 -0.46 -5.47 -13.72
C PRO A 920 -0.52 -5.79 -12.22
N TYR A 921 -0.66 -4.75 -11.40
CA TYR A 921 -0.86 -4.86 -9.95
C TYR A 921 -2.29 -4.41 -9.57
N PRO A 922 -2.97 -5.07 -8.62
CA PRO A 922 -2.55 -6.27 -7.90
C PRO A 922 -2.76 -7.55 -8.71
N TYR A 923 -1.94 -8.57 -8.45
CA TYR A 923 -2.13 -9.93 -8.96
C TYR A 923 -2.70 -10.85 -7.87
N ALA A 924 -3.34 -11.95 -8.28
CA ALA A 924 -3.87 -12.94 -7.34
C ALA A 924 -2.84 -14.06 -7.08
N VAL A 925 -2.68 -14.45 -5.81
CA VAL A 925 -1.92 -15.64 -5.41
C VAL A 925 -2.89 -16.78 -5.16
N LEU A 926 -2.75 -17.88 -5.92
CA LEU A 926 -3.67 -18.99 -5.91
C LEU A 926 -2.94 -20.30 -5.58
N SER A 927 -3.57 -21.16 -4.78
CA SER A 927 -3.12 -22.54 -4.56
C SER A 927 -4.18 -23.51 -5.07
N PRO A 928 -4.32 -23.66 -6.40
CA PRO A 928 -5.38 -24.50 -6.96
C PRO A 928 -5.13 -25.96 -6.60
N LEU A 929 -6.22 -26.67 -6.32
CA LEU A 929 -6.18 -28.11 -6.08
C LEU A 929 -5.85 -28.81 -7.41
N VAL A 930 -4.74 -29.52 -7.44
CA VAL A 930 -4.38 -30.35 -8.59
C VAL A 930 -5.11 -31.68 -8.47
N GLY A 931 -5.84 -32.03 -9.52
CA GLY A 931 -6.51 -33.30 -9.67
C GLY A 931 -5.54 -34.45 -9.80
N VAL A 932 -6.11 -35.65 -9.81
CA VAL A 932 -5.35 -36.89 -9.91
C VAL A 932 -4.61 -36.97 -11.24
N PRO A 933 -3.34 -37.43 -11.26
CA PRO A 933 -2.68 -37.78 -12.51
C PRO A 933 -3.42 -38.86 -13.29
N GLU A 934 -3.65 -38.58 -14.55
CA GLU A 934 -4.12 -39.51 -15.56
C GLU A 934 -2.91 -39.99 -16.37
N GLN A 935 -2.87 -41.29 -16.66
CA GLN A 935 -1.91 -41.88 -17.58
C GLN A 935 -2.48 -41.87 -18.99
N LYS A 936 -1.59 -41.70 -19.98
CA LYS A 936 -1.94 -41.76 -21.40
C LYS A 936 -2.63 -43.09 -21.73
N PRO A 937 -3.83 -43.07 -22.34
CA PRO A 937 -4.55 -44.30 -22.65
C PRO A 937 -3.88 -45.13 -23.77
N PRO A 938 -4.09 -46.45 -23.80
CA PRO A 938 -3.65 -47.33 -24.89
C PRO A 938 -4.32 -46.94 -26.22
N GLU A 939 -3.75 -47.38 -27.34
CA GLU A 939 -4.36 -47.20 -28.66
C GLU A 939 -5.78 -47.81 -28.71
N GLY A 940 -6.78 -46.97 -28.97
CA GLY A 940 -8.21 -47.33 -28.99
C GLY A 940 -9.11 -46.20 -28.47
N ASN A 941 -10.43 -46.38 -28.56
CA ASN A 941 -11.42 -45.43 -28.02
C ASN A 941 -11.65 -45.68 -26.50
N TYR A 942 -10.56 -45.79 -25.73
CA TYR A 942 -10.63 -46.04 -24.30
C TYR A 942 -10.50 -44.74 -23.51
N VAL A 943 -11.19 -44.68 -22.38
CA VAL A 943 -11.08 -43.58 -21.41
C VAL A 943 -10.47 -44.12 -20.12
N THR A 944 -9.87 -43.25 -19.32
CA THR A 944 -9.45 -43.61 -17.97
C THR A 944 -10.67 -44.02 -17.15
N ALA A 945 -10.54 -45.15 -16.46
CA ALA A 945 -11.56 -45.67 -15.58
C ALA A 945 -10.97 -45.89 -14.18
N ARG A 946 -11.80 -45.71 -13.16
CA ARG A 946 -11.45 -45.86 -11.76
C ARG A 946 -12.46 -46.75 -11.09
N VAL A 947 -11.97 -47.65 -10.26
CA VAL A 947 -12.78 -48.58 -9.49
C VAL A 947 -12.42 -48.38 -8.03
N PHE A 948 -13.42 -48.08 -7.22
CA PHE A 948 -13.29 -47.88 -5.79
C PHE A 948 -13.98 -49.03 -5.05
N ASP A 949 -13.37 -49.47 -3.96
CA ASP A 949 -14.06 -50.17 -2.88
C ASP A 949 -14.27 -49.17 -1.75
N ILE A 950 -15.52 -48.73 -1.59
CA ILE A 950 -15.91 -47.72 -0.60
C ILE A 950 -16.48 -48.34 0.68
N GLN A 951 -16.47 -49.67 0.80
CA GLN A 951 -16.96 -50.34 2.00
C GLN A 951 -16.31 -49.82 3.29
N PRO A 952 -15.01 -49.44 3.33
CA PRO A 952 -14.42 -48.87 4.54
C PRO A 952 -15.04 -47.52 4.96
N PHE A 953 -15.37 -46.65 4.01
CA PHE A 953 -16.11 -45.41 4.27
C PHE A 953 -17.52 -45.71 4.77
N ARG A 954 -18.22 -46.61 4.06
CA ARG A 954 -19.57 -47.04 4.41
C ARG A 954 -19.64 -47.58 5.83
N GLN A 955 -18.65 -48.36 6.25
CA GLN A 955 -18.56 -48.85 7.62
C GLN A 955 -18.34 -47.73 8.63
N CYS A 956 -17.50 -46.74 8.33
CA CYS A 956 -17.32 -45.58 9.22
C CYS A 956 -18.60 -44.73 9.37
N VAL A 957 -19.43 -44.65 8.32
CA VAL A 957 -20.75 -43.99 8.40
C VAL A 957 -21.70 -44.80 9.29
N ILE A 958 -21.81 -46.12 9.06
CA ILE A 958 -22.67 -47.02 9.86
C ILE A 958 -22.28 -47.01 11.34
N ASP A 959 -20.99 -46.99 11.63
CA ASP A 959 -20.44 -47.02 12.98
C ASP A 959 -20.29 -45.62 13.62
N GLU A 960 -20.78 -44.58 12.94
CA GLU A 960 -20.76 -43.19 13.38
C GLU A 960 -19.33 -42.64 13.73
N ARG A 961 -18.29 -42.99 12.95
CA ARG A 961 -16.85 -42.79 13.28
C ARG A 961 -16.19 -41.53 12.70
N TYR A 962 -15.68 -40.63 13.55
CA TYR A 962 -15.18 -39.28 13.23
C TYR A 962 -14.01 -39.25 12.23
N PHE A 963 -13.96 -38.27 11.31
CA PHE A 963 -12.78 -38.02 10.47
C PHE A 963 -11.98 -36.82 10.95
N GLY A 964 -10.65 -36.88 10.86
CA GLY A 964 -9.77 -35.75 11.13
C GLY A 964 -9.52 -34.99 9.83
N VAL A 965 -10.08 -33.79 9.67
CA VAL A 965 -9.86 -32.98 8.45
C VAL A 965 -9.41 -31.57 8.76
N ALA A 966 -8.58 -31.03 7.86
CA ALA A 966 -8.11 -29.66 7.95
C ALA A 966 -9.28 -28.70 7.72
N GLY A 967 -9.35 -27.62 8.51
CA GLY A 967 -10.41 -26.62 8.39
C GLY A 967 -11.77 -27.01 9.01
N ALA A 968 -11.91 -28.17 9.65
CA ALA A 968 -13.06 -28.46 10.50
C ALA A 968 -12.88 -27.86 11.91
N PRO A 969 -13.96 -27.60 12.68
CA PRO A 969 -13.86 -27.16 14.06
C PRO A 969 -13.05 -28.15 14.90
N SER A 970 -12.07 -27.63 15.63
CA SER A 970 -11.30 -28.33 16.63
C SER A 970 -12.17 -28.72 17.82
N PHE A 971 -11.66 -29.61 18.67
CA PHE A 971 -12.31 -29.97 19.93
C PHE A 971 -12.55 -28.75 20.84
N PHE A 972 -11.67 -27.74 20.79
CA PHE A 972 -11.77 -26.55 21.64
C PHE A 972 -12.87 -25.62 21.14
N GLU A 973 -12.94 -25.40 19.82
CA GLU A 973 -14.06 -24.68 19.20
C GLU A 973 -15.42 -25.31 19.56
N ARG A 974 -15.47 -26.64 19.71
CA ARG A 974 -16.69 -27.37 20.11
C ARG A 974 -17.05 -27.18 21.59
N LEU A 975 -16.08 -26.97 22.47
CA LEU A 975 -16.34 -26.63 23.89
C LEU A 975 -16.82 -25.18 24.05
N GLU A 976 -16.32 -24.27 23.21
CA GLU A 976 -16.67 -22.84 23.28
C GLU A 976 -17.95 -22.50 22.52
N GLY A 977 -18.35 -23.35 21.57
CA GLY A 977 -19.27 -22.94 20.53
C GLY A 977 -18.67 -21.76 19.76
N GLY A 978 -17.51 -21.94 19.12
CA GLY A 978 -16.76 -20.84 18.50
C GLY A 978 -17.18 -20.47 17.07
N SER A 979 -16.91 -19.22 16.68
CA SER A 979 -17.01 -18.68 15.31
C SER A 979 -15.69 -18.83 14.53
N SER A 980 -15.65 -18.43 13.25
CA SER A 980 -14.44 -18.48 12.40
C SER A 980 -13.22 -17.72 12.94
N ALA A 981 -13.40 -16.78 13.88
CA ALA A 981 -12.30 -16.01 14.47
C ALA A 981 -11.42 -16.84 15.43
N HIS A 982 -12.00 -17.77 16.21
CA HIS A 982 -11.25 -18.64 17.12
C HIS A 982 -10.44 -19.69 16.36
N ARG A 983 -10.87 -20.05 15.15
CA ARG A 983 -10.22 -21.04 14.31
C ARG A 983 -8.78 -20.66 13.97
N ALA A 984 -8.53 -19.42 13.55
CA ALA A 984 -7.19 -18.97 13.19
C ALA A 984 -6.23 -19.04 14.40
N HIS A 985 -6.74 -18.67 15.58
CA HIS A 985 -6.01 -18.80 16.85
C HIS A 985 -5.63 -20.26 17.12
N TYR A 986 -6.59 -21.18 17.12
CA TYR A 986 -6.33 -22.60 17.39
C TYR A 986 -5.47 -23.29 16.34
N ILE A 987 -5.59 -22.92 15.06
CA ILE A 987 -4.67 -23.38 14.01
C ILE A 987 -3.25 -22.93 14.29
N SER A 988 -3.03 -21.65 14.55
CA SER A 988 -1.68 -21.13 14.80
C SER A 988 -1.03 -21.79 16.03
N LEU A 989 -1.82 -22.01 17.07
CA LEU A 989 -1.37 -22.65 18.30
C LEU A 989 -1.04 -24.13 18.07
N ALA A 990 -1.91 -24.87 17.38
CA ALA A 990 -1.68 -26.26 17.04
C ALA A 990 -0.48 -26.44 16.12
N GLU A 991 -0.28 -25.57 15.12
CA GLU A 991 0.90 -25.61 14.24
C GLU A 991 2.21 -25.43 15.03
N ALA A 992 2.24 -24.49 15.99
CA ALA A 992 3.38 -24.30 16.86
C ALA A 992 3.66 -25.55 17.71
N MET A 993 2.60 -26.19 18.23
CA MET A 993 2.73 -27.40 19.05
C MET A 993 3.12 -28.64 18.23
N GLN A 994 2.54 -28.84 17.05
CA GLN A 994 2.92 -29.91 16.13
C GLN A 994 4.39 -29.78 15.74
N ARG A 995 4.88 -28.55 15.49
CA ARG A 995 6.30 -28.33 15.21
C ARG A 995 7.20 -28.78 16.36
N ALA A 996 6.78 -28.54 17.59
CA ALA A 996 7.53 -28.91 18.77
C ALA A 996 7.46 -30.43 19.09
N VAL A 997 6.31 -31.07 18.87
CA VAL A 997 6.07 -32.48 19.26
C VAL A 997 6.34 -33.47 18.13
N TYR A 998 5.91 -33.16 16.90
CA TYR A 998 6.00 -34.02 15.71
C TYR A 998 7.10 -33.57 14.73
N GLY A 999 7.74 -32.42 14.93
CA GLY A 999 8.76 -31.89 14.02
C GLY A 999 8.15 -31.28 12.76
N GLY A 1000 8.55 -31.73 11.57
CA GLY A 1000 8.07 -31.15 10.31
C GLY A 1000 6.67 -31.59 9.86
N VAL A 1001 6.06 -32.59 10.53
CA VAL A 1001 4.82 -33.21 10.09
C VAL A 1001 3.61 -32.38 10.51
N ARG A 1002 2.71 -32.07 9.57
CA ARG A 1002 1.45 -31.37 9.82
C ARG A 1002 0.26 -32.32 9.80
N TYR A 1003 -0.54 -32.31 10.87
CA TYR A 1003 -1.77 -33.08 10.98
C TYR A 1003 -3.00 -32.17 11.00
N PRO A 1004 -4.16 -32.65 10.52
CA PRO A 1004 -5.43 -31.99 10.73
C PRO A 1004 -5.70 -31.74 12.22
N ILE A 1005 -6.34 -30.62 12.55
CA ILE A 1005 -6.66 -30.24 13.93
C ILE A 1005 -8.17 -30.33 14.26
N GLY A 1006 -8.99 -30.63 13.24
CA GLY A 1006 -10.45 -30.54 13.30
C GLY A 1006 -11.13 -31.91 13.26
N LEU A 1007 -12.35 -32.00 13.80
CA LEU A 1007 -13.19 -33.19 13.84
C LEU A 1007 -14.37 -33.08 12.86
N VAL A 1008 -14.57 -34.10 12.01
CA VAL A 1008 -15.77 -34.30 11.17
C VAL A 1008 -16.70 -35.30 11.84
N SER A 1009 -17.90 -34.86 12.21
CA SER A 1009 -18.98 -35.69 12.80
C SER A 1009 -19.95 -36.29 11.78
N PHE A 1010 -19.72 -36.01 10.47
CA PHE A 1010 -20.52 -36.35 9.27
C PHE A 1010 -22.03 -36.29 9.44
N ILE A 1011 -22.68 -35.13 9.42
CA ILE A 1011 -22.27 -33.83 8.87
C ILE A 1011 -23.17 -32.78 9.52
N LEU A 1012 -22.64 -31.63 9.96
CA LEU A 1012 -23.41 -30.38 10.05
C LEU A 1012 -22.43 -29.20 10.02
N PRO A 1013 -22.59 -28.27 9.07
CA PRO A 1013 -22.66 -26.85 9.48
C PRO A 1013 -23.61 -26.05 8.57
N LYS A 1014 -24.16 -24.91 9.02
CA LYS A 1014 -23.54 -23.66 8.57
C LYS A 1014 -23.40 -22.59 9.63
N ASN A 1015 -24.26 -22.50 10.63
CA ASN A 1015 -24.10 -21.45 11.64
C ASN A 1015 -24.34 -22.06 12.99
N LEU A 1016 -23.43 -21.77 13.92
CA LEU A 1016 -23.70 -21.40 15.32
C LEU A 1016 -22.37 -21.24 16.06
N PRO A 1017 -22.29 -20.40 17.12
CA PRO A 1017 -23.37 -19.75 17.89
C PRO A 1017 -23.07 -18.30 18.35
N ALA A 1018 -23.84 -17.59 19.18
CA ALA A 1018 -25.03 -17.87 20.01
C ALA A 1018 -26.01 -16.68 19.84
N ASN A 1019 -27.30 -16.74 20.12
CA ASN A 1019 -27.92 -17.33 21.29
C ASN A 1019 -28.65 -18.60 20.83
N LEU A 1020 -28.10 -19.78 21.15
CA LEU A 1020 -28.56 -21.12 20.74
C LEU A 1020 -29.95 -21.48 21.29
N ASN A 1021 -30.99 -20.76 20.85
CA ASN A 1021 -32.39 -20.99 21.17
C ASN A 1021 -33.03 -21.85 20.07
N PHE A 1022 -33.01 -23.18 20.24
CA PHE A 1022 -33.78 -24.09 19.40
C PHE A 1022 -35.06 -24.51 20.11
N LEU A 1023 -36.18 -23.99 19.60
CA LEU A 1023 -37.51 -24.45 19.95
C LEU A 1023 -37.76 -25.83 19.32
N VAL A 1024 -37.67 -26.83 20.19
CA VAL A 1024 -38.43 -28.09 20.25
C VAL A 1024 -39.52 -28.21 19.15
N ARG A 1025 -39.32 -29.11 18.18
CA ARG A 1025 -40.44 -29.84 17.57
C ARG A 1025 -40.54 -31.22 18.21
N GLU A 1026 -41.71 -31.54 18.76
CA GLU A 1026 -42.03 -32.85 19.29
C GLU A 1026 -42.27 -33.83 18.13
N GLN A 1027 -41.26 -34.61 17.74
CA GLN A 1027 -41.45 -35.78 16.86
C GLN A 1027 -40.58 -36.99 17.26
N PRO A 1028 -41.04 -38.24 17.02
CA PRO A 1028 -40.45 -39.43 17.60
C PRO A 1028 -39.59 -40.20 16.56
N ALA A 1029 -38.37 -39.72 16.30
CA ALA A 1029 -37.19 -40.49 15.84
C ALA A 1029 -36.07 -39.48 15.54
N VAL A 1030 -34.98 -39.57 16.30
CA VAL A 1030 -34.08 -38.43 16.60
C VAL A 1030 -33.01 -38.18 15.53
N ASP A 1031 -32.67 -39.15 14.67
CA ASP A 1031 -31.69 -38.92 13.58
C ASP A 1031 -32.19 -37.93 12.52
N TYR A 1032 -33.51 -37.83 12.34
CA TYR A 1032 -34.17 -36.94 11.37
C TYR A 1032 -34.28 -35.47 11.84
N ILE A 1033 -33.93 -35.18 13.11
CA ILE A 1033 -34.16 -33.85 13.73
C ILE A 1033 -32.94 -32.92 13.54
N TYR A 1034 -31.74 -33.46 13.36
CA TYR A 1034 -30.50 -32.66 13.46
C TYR A 1034 -30.01 -32.12 12.13
N LEU A 1035 -30.38 -32.75 11.03
CA LEU A 1035 -30.45 -32.10 9.72
C LEU A 1035 -31.81 -32.48 9.16
N ASP A 1036 -32.58 -31.49 8.73
CA ASP A 1036 -33.56 -31.80 7.69
C ASP A 1036 -32.76 -32.07 6.42
N TYR A 1037 -32.17 -33.26 6.31
CA TYR A 1037 -31.33 -33.62 5.17
C TYR A 1037 -32.12 -33.50 3.85
N ALA A 1038 -33.45 -33.61 3.90
CA ALA A 1038 -34.30 -33.38 2.74
C ALA A 1038 -34.25 -31.91 2.26
N ASP A 1039 -34.09 -30.95 3.18
CA ASP A 1039 -33.99 -29.51 2.90
C ASP A 1039 -32.53 -28.99 2.87
N TYR A 1040 -31.55 -29.77 3.33
CA TYR A 1040 -30.11 -29.44 3.25
C TYR A 1040 -29.65 -29.01 1.83
N PRO A 1041 -30.13 -29.62 0.74
CA PRO A 1041 -29.90 -29.14 -0.64
C PRO A 1041 -30.44 -27.74 -0.95
N GLY A 1042 -31.55 -27.35 -0.30
CA GLY A 1042 -32.15 -26.03 -0.42
C GLY A 1042 -31.34 -24.95 0.32
N ASP A 1043 -30.68 -25.34 1.42
CA ASP A 1043 -29.86 -24.48 2.26
C ASP A 1043 -28.38 -24.40 1.82
N ASP A 1044 -27.87 -25.43 1.14
CA ASP A 1044 -26.55 -25.48 0.52
C ASP A 1044 -26.64 -26.03 -0.92
N PRO A 1045 -26.67 -25.15 -1.94
CA PRO A 1045 -26.91 -25.54 -3.33
C PRO A 1045 -25.79 -26.40 -3.94
N ASP A 1046 -24.62 -26.47 -3.28
CA ASP A 1046 -23.49 -27.27 -3.73
C ASP A 1046 -23.49 -28.70 -3.14
N ALA A 1047 -24.45 -29.05 -2.28
CA ALA A 1047 -24.55 -30.39 -1.68
C ALA A 1047 -24.81 -31.49 -2.73
N MET A 1048 -24.06 -32.59 -2.66
CA MET A 1048 -24.15 -33.70 -3.61
C MET A 1048 -24.39 -35.04 -2.88
N GLN A 1049 -25.08 -35.96 -3.55
CA GLN A 1049 -25.23 -37.34 -3.07
C GLN A 1049 -23.91 -38.11 -3.24
N VAL A 1050 -23.70 -39.12 -2.40
CA VAL A 1050 -22.49 -39.94 -2.38
C VAL A 1050 -22.82 -41.32 -2.95
N LEU A 1051 -22.09 -41.72 -3.99
CA LEU A 1051 -22.25 -43.03 -4.64
C LEU A 1051 -22.01 -44.17 -3.64
N GLY A 1052 -22.92 -45.14 -3.63
CA GLY A 1052 -22.96 -46.30 -2.73
C GLY A 1052 -23.35 -46.00 -1.28
N ILE A 1053 -23.67 -44.74 -0.94
CA ILE A 1053 -24.27 -44.35 0.35
C ILE A 1053 -25.69 -43.82 0.15
N SER A 1054 -25.88 -42.77 -0.66
CA SER A 1054 -27.18 -42.13 -0.92
C SER A 1054 -27.64 -42.21 -2.37
N ALA A 1055 -26.75 -42.59 -3.28
CA ALA A 1055 -27.08 -42.78 -4.69
C ALA A 1055 -26.35 -44.00 -5.27
N THR A 1056 -26.90 -44.60 -6.33
CA THR A 1056 -26.24 -45.72 -7.05
C THR A 1056 -25.88 -45.38 -8.50
N GLY A 1057 -26.14 -44.16 -8.96
CA GLY A 1057 -25.86 -43.75 -10.35
C GLY A 1057 -26.74 -44.48 -11.38
N GLY A 1058 -28.01 -44.73 -11.04
CA GLY A 1058 -29.01 -45.33 -11.95
C GLY A 1058 -29.19 -46.85 -11.81
N ILE A 1059 -28.49 -47.52 -10.91
CA ILE A 1059 -28.67 -48.96 -10.64
C ILE A 1059 -29.80 -49.15 -9.60
N THR A 1060 -31.02 -49.40 -10.08
CA THR A 1060 -32.22 -49.51 -9.24
C THR A 1060 -32.31 -50.79 -8.41
N SER A 1061 -31.53 -51.81 -8.75
CA SER A 1061 -31.50 -53.10 -8.03
C SER A 1061 -30.68 -53.07 -6.74
N THR A 1062 -29.84 -52.05 -6.52
CA THR A 1062 -28.99 -51.93 -5.34
C THR A 1062 -29.59 -50.93 -4.35
N PRO A 1063 -29.93 -51.34 -3.11
CA PRO A 1063 -30.40 -50.39 -2.10
C PRO A 1063 -29.27 -49.48 -1.62
N VAL A 1064 -29.57 -48.20 -1.48
CA VAL A 1064 -28.67 -47.21 -0.85
C VAL A 1064 -28.73 -47.34 0.67
N LEU A 1065 -27.67 -46.95 1.38
CA LEU A 1065 -27.61 -46.97 2.84
C LEU A 1065 -28.57 -45.94 3.45
N ASP A 1066 -28.53 -44.70 2.95
CA ASP A 1066 -29.37 -43.59 3.39
C ASP A 1066 -29.56 -42.61 2.22
N GLN A 1067 -30.80 -42.46 1.74
CA GLN A 1067 -31.14 -41.59 0.60
C GLN A 1067 -30.83 -40.10 0.84
N ASN A 1068 -30.70 -39.72 2.11
CA ASN A 1068 -30.58 -38.35 2.59
C ASN A 1068 -29.13 -37.99 2.99
N PHE A 1069 -28.14 -38.81 2.67
CA PHE A 1069 -26.74 -38.48 2.97
C PHE A 1069 -26.11 -37.60 1.88
N TYR A 1070 -25.73 -36.36 2.21
CA TYR A 1070 -25.14 -35.41 1.25
C TYR A 1070 -23.81 -34.86 1.74
N LEU A 1071 -22.82 -34.73 0.85
CA LEU A 1071 -21.55 -34.03 1.12
C LEU A 1071 -21.39 -32.85 0.16
N THR A 1072 -20.91 -31.72 0.67
CA THR A 1072 -20.38 -30.62 -0.17
C THR A 1072 -19.08 -31.09 -0.84
N PRO A 1073 -18.75 -30.63 -2.06
CA PRO A 1073 -17.47 -30.90 -2.71
C PRO A 1073 -16.25 -30.61 -1.82
N ALA A 1074 -16.26 -29.51 -1.06
CA ALA A 1074 -15.17 -29.16 -0.15
C ALA A 1074 -14.95 -30.22 0.95
N THR A 1075 -16.02 -30.61 1.65
CA THR A 1075 -15.96 -31.67 2.67
C THR A 1075 -15.58 -33.03 2.07
N ALA A 1076 -16.11 -33.35 0.88
CA ALA A 1076 -15.77 -34.58 0.18
C ALA A 1076 -14.30 -34.62 -0.23
N SER A 1077 -13.72 -33.51 -0.72
CA SER A 1077 -12.28 -33.39 -1.02
C SER A 1077 -11.40 -33.59 0.22
N LEU A 1078 -11.88 -33.21 1.40
CA LEU A 1078 -11.17 -33.44 2.65
C LEU A 1078 -11.21 -34.91 3.11
N ILE A 1079 -12.28 -35.64 2.83
CA ILE A 1079 -12.45 -37.05 3.23
C ILE A 1079 -11.86 -38.00 2.18
N PHE A 1080 -12.21 -37.81 0.92
CA PHE A 1080 -11.85 -38.68 -0.20
C PHE A 1080 -10.62 -38.20 -0.98
N GLY A 1081 -10.05 -37.06 -0.61
CA GLY A 1081 -8.89 -36.51 -1.30
C GLY A 1081 -9.21 -36.12 -2.75
N PRO A 1082 -8.28 -36.34 -3.69
CA PRO A 1082 -8.39 -35.83 -5.06
C PRO A 1082 -9.46 -36.53 -5.91
N TYR A 1083 -10.04 -37.64 -5.41
CA TYR A 1083 -11.08 -38.42 -6.10
C TYR A 1083 -12.50 -38.12 -5.61
N ALA A 1084 -12.69 -37.09 -4.78
CA ALA A 1084 -14.01 -36.75 -4.24
C ALA A 1084 -15.10 -36.63 -5.31
N ASN A 1085 -14.82 -35.92 -6.41
CA ASN A 1085 -15.79 -35.74 -7.50
C ASN A 1085 -16.16 -37.04 -8.21
N ASP A 1086 -15.33 -38.07 -8.14
CA ASP A 1086 -15.65 -39.38 -8.71
C ASP A 1086 -16.75 -40.08 -7.89
N LEU A 1087 -16.77 -39.84 -6.58
CA LEU A 1087 -17.71 -40.44 -5.63
C LEU A 1087 -18.97 -39.60 -5.39
N LEU A 1088 -19.04 -38.38 -5.91
CA LEU A 1088 -20.19 -37.49 -5.80
C LEU A 1088 -21.07 -37.49 -7.06
N VAL A 1089 -22.38 -37.35 -6.85
CA VAL A 1089 -23.39 -37.18 -7.90
C VAL A 1089 -24.37 -36.05 -7.55
N PRO A 1090 -24.72 -35.16 -8.50
CA PRO A 1090 -25.70 -34.10 -8.27
C PRO A 1090 -27.08 -34.65 -7.88
N ILE A 1091 -27.82 -33.86 -7.12
CA ILE A 1091 -29.15 -34.23 -6.64
C ILE A 1091 -30.11 -34.35 -7.83
N GLY A 1092 -30.85 -35.46 -7.90
CA GLY A 1092 -31.80 -35.73 -8.98
C GLY A 1092 -31.18 -36.31 -10.26
N SER A 1093 -29.88 -36.65 -10.27
CA SER A 1093 -29.19 -37.23 -11.44
C SER A 1093 -29.32 -38.77 -11.56
N GLY A 1094 -30.48 -39.31 -11.20
CA GLY A 1094 -30.82 -40.75 -11.28
C GLY A 1094 -31.07 -41.27 -12.69
#